data_AF-A0A815S2M5-F1
#
_entry.id   AF-A0A815S2M5-F1
#
_cell.length_a   1.000
_cell.length_b   1.000
_cell.length_c   1.000
_cell.angle_alpha   90.00
_cell.angle_beta   90.00
_cell.angle_gamma   90.00
#
_symmetry.space_group_name_H-M   'P 1'
#
loop_
_entity.id
_entity.type
_entity.pdbx_description
1 polymer ?
#
loop_
_entity_poly.entity_id
_entity_poly.type
_entity_poly.pdbx_seq_one_letter_code
_entity_poly.pdbx_strand_id
1 'polypeptide(L)'
;MNTITSGQVTSDYVRKIFYSQFDILSSNSMVKYLNNKNVSSDLSTCYETILTIIVLLQKQITEHVTFAKNDLKNQEFILNALAKYIDKFFTEETISSIVSTHSLLLNVDIITIICEFIWAVVDNTIVVPNFINANYHEFVIKWIDIESLSMKHQRPLISIIHNLARHDNGAEVLNKCNAIEVLKKYKKCVLDVNKGAHPDINLLYCMIISLLSDPKENKEDSKNVDKILDKLLQTAIDASLTRNFKANGFHISEPIVVLTKLCVHDDILHYVLNEAKVTKPQTSVIQFFSDTLISFRGALANDDETDQLTCCALFNIVWSISFHDQYVEELKSNTKFLLTVKSLANDDGGSLVDQYVPKHMSSVKKAANGILWNLDENNPARLSQTSTVTVSEQVVCSTELKSNTTDKNNRLLIMISYSHSDVKFCQQLVDSLRKDNQFDIWVDFSYCHTEDLWEEIGCAIEKANVVLFLMTKDYYDSKSCRQEVMYTKDSLKKRFIPIYVQKDFQATGWLGIRVVGPQYIRFGKKSFDETMTELKKLILDDGKSEKKDSEKHSVVPVTEKVETIEKQQTKNIEKELNKSDDYTKKVDEDNDSKITDEMKQQLIAKPISQWSTIDINNWFDQNHIRSELRYLYEFQTGDDLIFYSQSLKPDWQSEYIDIRDRYIKKYNKTLYKDQFVRLVSALDRLTLDYNTAKSNDKKKTSNTCVIV
;
A
#
# COMPACT_ATOMS: atom_id res chain seq x y z
N MET A 1 13.56 -27.19 31.14
CA MET A 1 14.47 -26.40 30.27
C MET A 1 14.24 -26.85 28.83
N ASN A 2 13.00 -26.87 28.37
CA ASN A 2 12.21 -25.75 27.83
C ASN A 2 12.79 -25.24 26.51
N THR A 3 12.42 -25.94 25.43
CA THR A 3 11.87 -25.38 24.19
C THR A 3 12.24 -23.93 23.91
N ILE A 4 13.40 -23.74 23.29
CA ILE A 4 13.70 -22.54 22.50
C ILE A 4 13.33 -22.87 21.06
N THR A 5 12.53 -21.99 20.46
CA THR A 5 12.08 -21.98 19.06
C THR A 5 13.28 -22.12 18.12
N SER A 6 13.36 -23.25 17.39
CA SER A 6 14.50 -23.59 16.54
C SER A 6 14.76 -22.61 15.39
N GLY A 7 13.81 -21.76 15.02
CA GLY A 7 13.94 -20.76 13.94
C GLY A 7 14.63 -19.45 14.34
N GLN A 8 14.45 -18.96 15.57
CA GLN A 8 15.10 -17.72 16.05
C GLN A 8 16.59 -17.94 16.35
N VAL A 9 16.93 -19.09 16.91
CA VAL A 9 18.34 -19.45 17.22
C VAL A 9 19.18 -19.59 15.95
N THR A 10 18.58 -20.02 14.83
CA THR A 10 19.27 -20.09 13.54
C THR A 10 19.53 -18.71 12.94
N SER A 11 18.57 -17.78 13.01
CA SER A 11 18.75 -16.41 12.47
C SER A 11 19.84 -15.63 13.23
N ASP A 12 19.84 -15.69 14.57
CA ASP A 12 20.86 -15.01 15.39
C ASP A 12 22.27 -15.54 15.15
N TYR A 13 22.40 -16.85 14.91
CA TYR A 13 23.69 -17.46 14.62
C TYR A 13 24.21 -17.04 13.24
N VAL A 14 23.33 -17.04 12.22
CA VAL A 14 23.67 -16.56 10.88
C VAL A 14 24.09 -15.10 10.91
N ARG A 15 23.36 -14.23 11.63
CA ARG A 15 23.73 -12.84 11.86
C ARG A 15 25.13 -12.71 12.47
N LYS A 16 25.41 -13.46 13.54
CA LYS A 16 26.75 -13.44 14.18
C LYS A 16 27.87 -13.81 13.20
N ILE A 17 27.68 -14.85 12.39
CA ILE A 17 28.67 -15.23 11.37
C ILE A 17 28.86 -14.08 10.37
N PHE A 18 27.77 -13.54 9.83
CA PHE A 18 27.82 -12.44 8.87
C PHE A 18 28.60 -11.23 9.41
N TYR A 19 28.31 -10.80 10.64
CA TYR A 19 28.99 -9.66 11.25
C TYR A 19 30.45 -9.94 11.62
N SER A 20 30.78 -11.17 12.06
CA SER A 20 32.16 -11.54 12.38
C SER A 20 33.12 -11.44 11.18
N GLN A 21 32.60 -11.57 9.95
CA GLN A 21 33.39 -11.38 8.75
C GLN A 21 33.86 -9.92 8.58
N PHE A 22 33.05 -8.95 9.03
CA PHE A 22 33.46 -7.55 9.02
C PHE A 22 34.60 -7.26 9.99
N ASP A 23 34.74 -8.01 11.09
CA ASP A 23 35.87 -7.83 12.03
C ASP A 23 37.21 -8.08 11.34
N ILE A 24 37.26 -9.09 10.45
CA ILE A 24 38.46 -9.41 9.67
C ILE A 24 38.75 -8.29 8.65
N LEU A 25 37.72 -7.82 7.94
CA LEU A 25 37.84 -6.71 7.00
C LEU A 25 38.25 -5.40 7.69
N SER A 26 37.83 -5.22 8.94
CA SER A 26 38.10 -4.05 9.76
C SER A 26 39.49 -4.04 10.40
N SER A 27 40.28 -5.09 10.21
CA SER A 27 41.66 -5.12 10.71
C SER A 27 42.50 -3.98 10.10
N ASN A 28 43.36 -3.36 10.91
CA ASN A 28 44.20 -2.22 10.48
C ASN A 28 44.97 -2.49 9.19
N SER A 29 45.46 -3.72 9.02
CA SER A 29 46.21 -4.13 7.84
C SER A 29 45.32 -4.21 6.59
N MET A 30 44.12 -4.79 6.71
CA MET A 30 43.17 -4.89 5.60
C MET A 30 42.64 -3.51 5.21
N VAL A 31 42.27 -2.66 6.17
CA VAL A 31 41.81 -1.29 5.90
C VAL A 31 42.88 -0.46 5.18
N LYS A 32 44.16 -0.62 5.56
CA LYS A 32 45.28 0.02 4.84
C LYS A 32 45.42 -0.52 3.42
N TYR A 33 45.27 -1.83 3.22
CA TYR A 33 45.30 -2.46 1.90
C TYR A 33 44.18 -1.91 0.99
N LEU A 34 42.92 -1.94 1.46
CA LEU A 34 41.75 -1.42 0.75
C LEU A 34 41.93 0.05 0.35
N ASN A 35 42.48 0.86 1.26
CA ASN A 35 42.66 2.30 1.00
C ASN A 35 43.89 2.65 0.18
N ASN A 36 44.97 1.84 0.15
CA ASN A 36 46.24 2.29 -0.43
C ASN A 36 46.95 1.33 -1.39
N LYS A 37 46.58 0.05 -1.54
CA LYS A 37 47.23 -0.99 -2.41
C LYS A 37 48.76 -1.09 -2.38
N ASN A 38 49.48 -0.18 -1.74
CA ASN A 38 50.94 -0.04 -1.70
C ASN A 38 51.52 -1.04 -0.69
N VAL A 39 51.49 -2.31 -1.06
CA VAL A 39 52.07 -3.42 -0.32
C VAL A 39 52.90 -4.25 -1.30
N SER A 40 53.93 -4.96 -0.81
CA SER A 40 54.70 -5.90 -1.64
C SER A 40 53.80 -6.89 -2.38
N SER A 41 54.18 -7.33 -3.58
CA SER A 41 53.39 -8.21 -4.46
C SER A 41 52.82 -9.45 -3.77
N ASP A 42 53.65 -10.13 -2.96
CA ASP A 42 53.27 -11.37 -2.28
C ASP A 42 52.18 -11.10 -1.22
N LEU A 43 52.33 -10.01 -0.49
CA LEU A 43 51.40 -9.61 0.57
C LEU A 43 50.09 -9.05 -0.02
N SER A 44 50.15 -8.39 -1.18
CA SER A 44 48.97 -8.00 -1.96
C SER A 44 48.14 -9.21 -2.37
N THR A 45 48.80 -10.28 -2.85
CA THR A 45 48.12 -11.52 -3.26
C THR A 45 47.42 -12.19 -2.07
N CYS A 46 48.06 -12.19 -0.89
CA CYS A 46 47.45 -12.69 0.34
C CYS A 46 46.20 -11.88 0.74
N TYR A 47 46.26 -10.56 0.75
CA TYR A 47 45.11 -9.72 1.09
C TYR A 47 43.97 -9.89 0.09
N GLU A 48 44.26 -9.95 -1.21
CA GLU A 48 43.26 -10.18 -2.25
C GLU A 48 42.56 -11.54 -2.09
N THR A 49 43.32 -12.59 -1.77
CA THR A 49 42.78 -13.93 -1.49
C THR A 49 41.87 -13.92 -0.26
N ILE A 50 42.33 -13.29 0.83
CA ILE A 50 41.53 -13.16 2.07
C ILE A 50 40.24 -12.39 1.80
N LEU A 51 40.34 -11.24 1.11
CA LEU A 51 39.19 -10.42 0.75
C LEU A 51 38.20 -11.20 -0.12
N THR A 52 38.69 -11.93 -1.13
CA THR A 52 37.85 -12.75 -2.01
C THR A 52 37.09 -13.80 -1.22
N ILE A 53 37.77 -14.56 -0.35
CA ILE A 53 37.14 -15.61 0.47
C ILE A 53 36.07 -15.01 1.39
N ILE A 54 36.40 -13.93 2.09
CA ILE A 54 35.49 -13.30 3.05
C ILE A 54 34.24 -12.78 2.34
N VAL A 55 34.42 -12.03 1.24
CA VAL A 55 33.28 -11.43 0.54
C VAL A 55 32.42 -12.49 -0.14
N LEU A 56 33.01 -13.57 -0.67
CA LEU A 56 32.25 -14.71 -1.18
C LEU A 56 31.40 -15.37 -0.08
N LEU A 57 31.97 -15.60 1.10
CA LEU A 57 31.23 -16.14 2.25
C LEU A 57 30.11 -15.19 2.69
N GLN A 58 30.39 -13.89 2.81
CA GLN A 58 29.38 -12.90 3.15
C GLN A 58 28.23 -12.88 2.13
N LYS A 59 28.54 -12.88 0.83
CA LYS A 59 27.55 -12.95 -0.25
C LYS A 59 26.65 -14.18 -0.11
N GLN A 60 27.23 -15.36 0.11
CA GLN A 60 26.47 -16.61 0.26
C GLN A 60 25.55 -16.60 1.49
N ILE A 61 25.99 -15.98 2.58
CA ILE A 61 25.24 -15.96 3.84
C ILE A 61 24.16 -14.87 3.84
N THR A 62 24.31 -13.81 3.04
CA THR A 62 23.43 -12.63 3.02
C THR A 62 21.95 -12.98 2.83
N GLU A 63 21.62 -13.98 2.00
CA GLU A 63 20.22 -14.40 1.75
C GLU A 63 19.52 -15.03 2.98
N HIS A 64 20.27 -15.31 4.04
CA HIS A 64 19.78 -15.86 5.30
C HIS A 64 19.86 -14.87 6.47
N VAL A 65 20.31 -13.65 6.21
CA VAL A 65 20.45 -12.59 7.23
C VAL A 65 19.19 -11.74 7.22
N THR A 66 18.41 -11.81 8.30
CA THR A 66 17.36 -10.81 8.56
C THR A 66 18.02 -9.51 9.00
N PHE A 67 17.86 -8.42 8.26
CA PHE A 67 18.42 -7.10 8.63
C PHE A 67 17.40 -6.27 9.42
N ALA A 68 17.90 -5.46 10.35
CA ALA A 68 17.12 -4.46 11.08
C ALA A 68 17.60 -3.04 10.78
N LYS A 69 16.81 -2.04 11.16
CA LYS A 69 17.14 -0.63 10.95
C LYS A 69 18.47 -0.27 11.62
N ASN A 70 19.38 0.33 10.83
CA ASN A 70 20.74 0.74 11.23
C ASN A 70 21.70 -0.41 11.56
N ASP A 71 21.39 -1.65 11.17
CA ASP A 71 22.22 -2.82 11.44
C ASP A 71 23.69 -2.68 11.00
N LEU A 72 23.93 -2.02 9.86
CA LEU A 72 25.27 -1.84 9.29
C LEU A 72 25.95 -0.53 9.72
N LYS A 73 25.41 0.18 10.73
CA LYS A 73 25.93 1.50 11.12
C LYS A 73 27.42 1.47 11.51
N ASN A 74 27.85 0.41 12.18
CA ASN A 74 29.25 0.24 12.56
C ASN A 74 30.14 -0.22 11.39
N GLN A 75 29.54 -0.65 10.28
CA GLN A 75 30.21 -1.17 9.09
C GLN A 75 30.28 -0.14 7.96
N GLU A 76 29.69 1.05 8.11
CA GLU A 76 29.68 2.10 7.07
C GLU A 76 31.10 2.48 6.61
N PHE A 77 32.07 2.52 7.54
CA PHE A 77 33.46 2.87 7.20
C PHE A 77 34.13 1.79 6.33
N ILE A 78 33.86 0.51 6.59
CA ILE A 78 34.46 -0.59 5.83
C ILE A 78 33.75 -0.78 4.49
N LEU A 79 32.43 -0.56 4.43
CA LEU A 79 31.68 -0.44 3.18
C LEU A 79 32.27 0.69 2.30
N ASN A 80 32.56 1.86 2.88
CA ASN A 80 33.22 2.94 2.15
C ASN A 80 34.64 2.57 1.67
N ALA A 81 35.41 1.82 2.48
CA ALA A 81 36.74 1.35 2.08
C ALA A 81 36.67 0.34 0.91
N LEU A 82 35.66 -0.55 0.90
CA LEU A 82 35.39 -1.44 -0.24
C LEU A 82 35.04 -0.63 -1.49
N ALA A 83 34.21 0.41 -1.36
CA ALA A 83 33.88 1.29 -2.48
C ALA A 83 35.13 2.00 -3.04
N LYS A 84 36.00 2.54 -2.18
CA LYS A 84 37.28 3.14 -2.59
C LYS A 84 38.20 2.13 -3.29
N TYR A 85 38.22 0.88 -2.84
CA TYR A 85 38.99 -0.18 -3.50
C TYR A 85 38.50 -0.44 -4.93
N ILE A 86 37.18 -0.49 -5.14
CA ILE A 86 36.57 -0.59 -6.47
C ILE A 86 36.87 0.66 -7.32
N ASP A 87 36.74 1.84 -6.73
CA ASP A 87 36.96 3.11 -7.44
C ASP A 87 38.37 3.21 -8.03
N LYS A 88 39.37 2.76 -7.28
CA LYS A 88 40.75 2.67 -7.78
C LYS A 88 40.88 1.72 -8.96
N PHE A 89 40.23 0.57 -8.90
CA PHE A 89 40.25 -0.39 -10.00
C PHE A 89 39.64 0.18 -11.29
N PHE A 90 38.54 0.94 -11.18
CA PHE A 90 37.90 1.55 -12.34
C PHE A 90 38.60 2.82 -12.86
N THR A 91 39.48 3.45 -12.07
CA THR A 91 40.19 4.69 -12.44
C THR A 91 41.64 4.47 -12.88
N GLU A 92 42.27 3.36 -12.48
CA GLU A 92 43.61 2.99 -12.94
C GLU A 92 43.57 2.70 -14.47
N GLU A 93 44.28 3.53 -15.24
CA GLU A 93 44.26 3.70 -16.72
C GLU A 93 44.66 2.45 -17.55
N THR A 94 44.74 1.28 -16.92
CA THR A 94 45.12 0.04 -17.57
C THR A 94 44.14 -1.10 -17.25
N ILE A 95 42.91 -0.97 -17.75
CA ILE A 95 42.05 -2.14 -18.04
C ILE A 95 42.83 -3.16 -18.91
N SER A 96 43.82 -2.69 -19.70
CA SER A 96 44.72 -3.51 -20.51
C SER A 96 45.85 -4.22 -19.74
N SER A 97 46.35 -3.74 -18.60
CA SER A 97 47.46 -4.39 -17.88
C SER A 97 46.97 -5.38 -16.81
N ILE A 98 45.78 -5.15 -16.26
CA ILE A 98 45.18 -5.98 -15.20
C ILE A 98 44.89 -7.41 -15.70
N VAL A 99 44.61 -7.59 -17.00
CA VAL A 99 44.42 -8.92 -17.63
C VAL A 99 45.71 -9.77 -17.56
N SER A 100 46.88 -9.16 -17.36
CA SER A 100 48.18 -9.87 -17.30
C SER A 100 48.76 -10.06 -15.90
N THR A 101 48.18 -9.45 -14.87
CA THR A 101 48.71 -9.47 -13.48
C THR A 101 47.69 -9.91 -12.43
N HIS A 102 46.55 -10.48 -12.81
CA HIS A 102 45.74 -11.23 -11.85
C HIS A 102 46.47 -12.50 -11.43
N SER A 103 46.57 -12.71 -10.11
CA SER A 103 47.24 -13.88 -9.57
C SER A 103 46.65 -15.16 -10.18
N LEU A 104 47.55 -15.99 -10.73
CA LEU A 104 47.25 -17.27 -11.38
C LEU A 104 46.57 -18.31 -10.48
N LEU A 105 46.27 -17.98 -9.22
CA LEU A 105 45.83 -18.94 -8.20
C LEU A 105 44.31 -19.12 -8.13
N LEU A 106 43.50 -18.15 -8.57
CA LEU A 106 42.03 -18.28 -8.47
C LEU A 106 41.24 -17.93 -9.75
N ASN A 107 41.75 -17.11 -10.68
CA ASN A 107 40.99 -16.68 -11.89
C ASN A 107 39.61 -16.08 -11.54
N VAL A 108 39.54 -15.34 -10.43
CA VAL A 108 38.32 -14.79 -9.85
C VAL A 108 38.32 -13.26 -9.96
N ASP A 109 37.24 -12.71 -10.48
CA ASP A 109 37.02 -11.26 -10.57
C ASP A 109 36.48 -10.72 -9.24
N ILE A 110 37.42 -10.31 -8.37
CA ILE A 110 37.10 -9.80 -7.03
C ILE A 110 36.20 -8.56 -7.05
N ILE A 111 36.31 -7.72 -8.08
CA ILE A 111 35.51 -6.50 -8.20
C ILE A 111 34.05 -6.87 -8.45
N THR A 112 33.81 -7.79 -9.38
CA THR A 112 32.46 -8.32 -9.60
C THR A 112 31.90 -8.95 -8.32
N ILE A 113 32.70 -9.72 -7.57
CA ILE A 113 32.26 -10.33 -6.31
C ILE A 113 31.88 -9.29 -5.25
N ILE A 114 32.70 -8.24 -5.08
CA ILE A 114 32.37 -7.16 -4.14
C ILE A 114 31.07 -6.48 -4.58
N CYS A 115 30.93 -6.12 -5.85
CA CYS A 115 29.69 -5.50 -6.35
C CYS A 115 28.47 -6.41 -6.17
N GLU A 116 28.60 -7.72 -6.38
CA GLU A 116 27.51 -8.68 -6.16
C GLU A 116 27.16 -8.86 -4.67
N PHE A 117 28.16 -8.83 -3.79
CA PHE A 117 27.94 -8.80 -2.34
C PHE A 117 27.16 -7.54 -1.93
N ILE A 118 27.61 -6.36 -2.39
CA ILE A 118 26.93 -5.10 -2.13
C ILE A 118 25.50 -5.13 -2.67
N TRP A 119 25.31 -5.61 -3.91
CA TRP A 119 23.99 -5.78 -4.50
C TRP A 119 23.09 -6.64 -3.62
N ALA A 120 23.57 -7.80 -3.16
CA ALA A 120 22.81 -8.71 -2.30
C ALA A 120 22.41 -8.07 -0.95
N VAL A 121 23.29 -7.27 -0.34
CA VAL A 121 22.99 -6.62 0.94
C VAL A 121 22.01 -5.45 0.75
N VAL A 122 22.23 -4.60 -0.24
CA VAL A 122 21.36 -3.43 -0.55
C VAL A 122 19.98 -3.86 -1.02
N ASP A 123 19.80 -5.12 -1.44
CA ASP A 123 18.47 -5.67 -1.74
C ASP A 123 17.51 -5.59 -0.55
N ASN A 124 18.03 -5.53 0.68
CA ASN A 124 17.26 -5.21 1.88
C ASN A 124 17.12 -3.69 2.00
N THR A 125 15.93 -3.16 1.74
CA THR A 125 15.71 -1.71 1.70
C THR A 125 16.01 -1.03 3.04
N ILE A 126 15.83 -1.72 4.16
CA ILE A 126 16.06 -1.18 5.52
C ILE A 126 17.52 -0.74 5.78
N VAL A 127 18.50 -1.30 5.06
CA VAL A 127 19.92 -0.95 5.20
C VAL A 127 20.40 0.06 4.16
N VAL A 128 19.56 0.48 3.20
CA VAL A 128 19.91 1.53 2.22
C VAL A 128 20.50 2.78 2.88
N PRO A 129 20.00 3.29 4.02
CA PRO A 129 20.63 4.43 4.71
C PRO A 129 22.12 4.22 5.03
N ASN A 130 22.55 3.01 5.38
CA ASN A 130 23.96 2.72 5.65
C ASN A 130 24.83 2.84 4.39
N PHE A 131 24.30 2.43 3.23
CA PHE A 131 25.01 2.57 1.94
C PHE A 131 25.03 4.02 1.44
N ILE A 132 23.99 4.80 1.75
CA ILE A 132 24.01 6.25 1.52
C ILE A 132 25.11 6.89 2.36
N ASN A 133 25.20 6.59 3.66
CA ASN A 133 26.26 7.10 4.54
C ASN A 133 27.67 6.66 4.11
N ALA A 134 27.79 5.48 3.48
CA ALA A 134 29.03 5.00 2.88
C ALA A 134 29.32 5.56 1.47
N ASN A 135 28.51 6.52 0.99
CA ASN A 135 28.61 7.22 -0.30
C ASN A 135 28.41 6.35 -1.56
N TYR A 136 27.72 5.20 -1.45
CA TYR A 136 27.55 4.31 -2.60
C TYR A 136 26.80 4.97 -3.77
N HIS A 137 25.85 5.85 -3.49
CA HIS A 137 25.09 6.60 -4.50
C HIS A 137 25.99 7.41 -5.45
N GLU A 138 27.03 8.07 -4.95
CA GLU A 138 28.01 8.78 -5.77
C GLU A 138 28.86 7.81 -6.59
N PHE A 139 29.39 6.76 -5.93
CA PHE A 139 30.26 5.79 -6.57
C PHE A 139 29.58 5.04 -7.71
N VAL A 140 28.38 4.49 -7.50
CA VAL A 140 27.72 3.68 -8.54
C VAL A 140 27.28 4.52 -9.74
N ILE A 141 26.91 5.78 -9.53
CA ILE A 141 26.59 6.71 -10.63
C ILE A 141 27.85 7.07 -11.40
N LYS A 142 28.98 7.30 -10.71
CA LYS A 142 30.28 7.48 -11.36
C LYS A 142 30.68 6.25 -12.18
N TRP A 143 30.53 5.05 -11.63
CA TRP A 143 31.00 3.82 -12.26
C TRP A 143 30.13 3.37 -13.44
N ILE A 144 28.80 3.53 -13.36
CA ILE A 144 27.91 3.15 -14.47
C ILE A 144 28.10 4.05 -15.71
N ASP A 145 28.65 5.25 -15.54
CA ASP A 145 28.99 6.17 -16.65
C ASP A 145 30.26 5.76 -17.43
N ILE A 146 31.00 4.75 -16.96
CA ILE A 146 32.20 4.25 -17.62
C ILE A 146 31.80 3.30 -18.77
N GLU A 147 31.81 3.83 -19.99
CA GLU A 147 31.37 3.12 -21.21
C GLU A 147 32.17 1.85 -21.52
N SER A 148 33.44 1.78 -21.12
CA SER A 148 34.34 0.65 -21.37
C SER A 148 34.12 -0.55 -20.44
N LEU A 149 33.27 -0.44 -19.41
CA LEU A 149 33.00 -1.55 -18.51
C LEU A 149 32.25 -2.67 -19.22
N SER A 150 32.73 -3.91 -19.09
CA SER A 150 32.01 -5.09 -19.57
C SER A 150 30.68 -5.30 -18.83
N MET A 151 29.71 -5.96 -19.48
CA MET A 151 28.39 -6.26 -18.90
C MET A 151 28.44 -6.99 -17.55
N LYS A 152 29.46 -7.82 -17.30
CA LYS A 152 29.65 -8.48 -15.99
C LYS A 152 29.81 -7.49 -14.83
N HIS A 153 30.42 -6.33 -15.05
CA HIS A 153 30.58 -5.28 -14.06
C HIS A 153 29.34 -4.38 -14.02
N GLN A 154 28.78 -4.06 -15.18
CA GLN A 154 27.65 -3.13 -15.26
C GLN A 154 26.36 -3.68 -14.63
N ARG A 155 26.12 -5.00 -14.71
CA ARG A 155 24.89 -5.62 -14.18
C ARG A 155 24.75 -5.43 -12.66
N PRO A 156 25.74 -5.78 -11.82
CA PRO A 156 25.68 -5.46 -10.40
C PRO A 156 25.49 -3.96 -10.11
N LEU A 157 26.15 -3.08 -10.88
CA LEU A 157 26.06 -1.63 -10.66
C LEU A 157 24.65 -1.08 -10.86
N ILE A 158 24.01 -1.42 -11.98
CA ILE A 158 22.62 -0.99 -12.24
C ILE A 158 21.64 -1.61 -11.24
N SER A 159 21.89 -2.84 -10.79
CA SER A 159 21.09 -3.46 -9.74
C SER A 159 21.24 -2.77 -8.37
N ILE A 160 22.45 -2.30 -8.01
CA ILE A 160 22.64 -1.48 -6.80
C ILE A 160 21.88 -0.16 -6.93
N ILE A 161 21.94 0.50 -8.10
CA ILE A 161 21.19 1.74 -8.35
C ILE A 161 19.68 1.50 -8.19
N HIS A 162 19.16 0.40 -8.73
CA HIS A 162 17.76 0.00 -8.55
C HIS A 162 17.40 -0.17 -7.08
N ASN A 163 18.19 -0.92 -6.33
CA ASN A 163 17.89 -1.20 -4.93
C ASN A 163 17.96 0.07 -4.06
N LEU A 164 18.90 0.98 -4.35
CA LEU A 164 18.92 2.31 -3.74
C LEU A 164 17.66 3.12 -4.10
N ALA A 165 17.23 3.12 -5.36
CA ALA A 165 16.06 3.87 -5.83
C ALA A 165 14.72 3.37 -5.25
N ARG A 166 14.64 2.13 -4.76
CA ARG A 166 13.45 1.61 -4.05
C ARG A 166 13.23 2.28 -2.68
N HIS A 167 14.28 2.87 -2.10
CA HIS A 167 14.18 3.59 -0.83
C HIS A 167 14.11 5.11 -1.08
N ASP A 168 13.25 5.84 -0.37
CA ASP A 168 13.01 7.27 -0.61
C ASP A 168 14.27 8.13 -0.46
N ASN A 169 15.04 7.92 0.62
CA ASN A 169 16.34 8.57 0.80
C ASN A 169 17.33 8.24 -0.34
N GLY A 170 17.27 7.01 -0.87
CA GLY A 170 18.12 6.58 -1.97
C GLY A 170 17.74 7.26 -3.28
N ALA A 171 16.44 7.33 -3.59
CA ALA A 171 15.93 8.09 -4.72
C ALA A 171 16.31 9.59 -4.64
N GLU A 172 16.21 10.19 -3.45
CA GLU A 172 16.59 11.59 -3.23
C GLU A 172 18.07 11.84 -3.52
N VAL A 173 18.98 11.03 -2.97
CA VAL A 173 20.42 11.22 -3.19
C VAL A 173 20.85 10.88 -4.62
N LEU A 174 20.22 9.90 -5.26
CA LEU A 174 20.46 9.59 -6.67
C LEU A 174 20.05 10.76 -7.57
N ASN A 175 18.90 11.38 -7.30
CA ASN A 175 18.46 12.58 -8.02
C ASN A 175 19.42 13.77 -7.80
N LYS A 176 19.95 13.95 -6.58
CA LYS A 176 21.01 14.95 -6.31
C LYS A 176 22.31 14.68 -7.08
N CYS A 177 22.62 13.40 -7.36
CA CYS A 177 23.75 12.98 -8.20
C CYS A 177 23.45 13.02 -9.72
N ASN A 178 22.32 13.60 -10.15
CA ASN A 178 21.92 13.67 -11.55
C ASN A 178 21.82 12.29 -12.23
N ALA A 179 21.38 11.27 -11.47
CA ALA A 179 21.32 9.89 -11.94
C ALA A 179 20.47 9.70 -13.21
N ILE A 180 19.39 10.47 -13.38
CA ILE A 180 18.51 10.37 -14.55
C ILE A 180 19.28 10.68 -15.84
N GLU A 181 20.09 11.74 -15.87
CA GLU A 181 20.86 12.10 -17.07
C GLU A 181 21.94 11.06 -17.38
N VAL A 182 22.64 10.56 -16.36
CA VAL A 182 23.64 9.49 -16.49
C VAL A 182 23.00 8.21 -17.03
N LEU A 183 21.83 7.82 -16.50
CA LEU A 183 21.12 6.62 -16.94
C LEU A 183 20.58 6.77 -18.36
N LYS A 184 20.12 7.96 -18.77
CA LYS A 184 19.72 8.22 -20.17
C LYS A 184 20.91 8.06 -21.12
N LYS A 185 22.09 8.56 -20.75
CA LYS A 185 23.33 8.33 -21.51
C LYS A 185 23.68 6.83 -21.54
N TYR A 186 23.60 6.14 -20.41
CA TYR A 186 23.82 4.68 -20.31
C TYR A 186 22.90 3.90 -21.26
N LYS A 187 21.59 4.18 -21.25
CA LYS A 187 20.63 3.55 -22.17
C LYS A 187 21.02 3.74 -23.62
N LYS A 188 21.39 4.97 -24.02
CA LYS A 188 21.80 5.27 -25.40
C LYS A 188 23.09 4.57 -25.81
N CYS A 189 24.07 4.49 -24.91
CA CYS A 189 25.41 4.00 -25.25
C CYS A 189 25.54 2.48 -25.11
N VAL A 190 24.81 1.88 -24.17
CA VAL A 190 24.95 0.48 -23.79
C VAL A 190 23.72 -0.36 -24.17
N LEU A 191 22.51 0.14 -23.93
CA LEU A 191 21.26 -0.61 -24.11
C LEU A 191 20.63 -0.44 -25.51
N ASP A 192 21.35 0.17 -26.45
CA ASP A 192 20.91 0.26 -27.84
C ASP A 192 20.66 -1.15 -28.41
N VAL A 193 19.49 -1.36 -28.99
CA VAL A 193 19.02 -2.63 -29.56
C VAL A 193 20.02 -3.19 -30.59
N ASN A 194 20.80 -2.30 -31.23
CA ASN A 194 21.82 -2.67 -32.21
C ASN A 194 23.09 -3.29 -31.58
N LYS A 195 23.28 -3.20 -30.25
CA LYS A 195 24.46 -3.73 -29.52
C LYS A 195 24.19 -5.04 -28.77
N GLY A 196 22.98 -5.60 -28.88
CA GLY A 196 22.56 -6.84 -28.22
C GLY A 196 21.38 -6.63 -27.27
N ALA A 197 20.47 -7.60 -27.20
CA ALA A 197 19.30 -7.50 -26.34
C ALA A 197 19.65 -7.85 -24.88
N HIS A 198 19.56 -6.87 -23.98
CA HIS A 198 19.64 -7.05 -22.53
C HIS A 198 18.28 -6.77 -21.88
N PRO A 199 17.29 -7.67 -22.04
CA PRO A 199 15.91 -7.40 -21.62
C PRO A 199 15.80 -7.11 -20.12
N ASP A 200 16.51 -7.84 -19.27
CA ASP A 200 16.44 -7.68 -17.81
C ASP A 200 17.04 -6.34 -17.37
N ILE A 201 18.15 -5.93 -17.98
CA ILE A 201 18.80 -4.65 -17.69
C ILE A 201 17.95 -3.48 -18.19
N ASN A 202 17.30 -3.64 -19.34
CA ASN A 202 16.36 -2.63 -19.82
C ASN A 202 15.14 -2.51 -18.89
N LEU A 203 14.66 -3.61 -18.32
CA LEU A 203 13.60 -3.56 -17.30
C LEU A 203 14.08 -2.85 -16.03
N LEU A 204 15.28 -3.15 -15.53
CA LEU A 204 15.90 -2.43 -14.41
C LEU A 204 16.00 -0.93 -14.67
N TYR A 205 16.49 -0.53 -15.85
CA TYR A 205 16.52 0.87 -16.26
C TYR A 205 15.12 1.51 -16.16
N CYS A 206 14.10 0.85 -16.69
CA CYS A 206 12.73 1.37 -16.69
C CYS A 206 12.16 1.49 -15.27
N MET A 207 12.45 0.52 -14.39
CA MET A 207 12.07 0.57 -12.98
C MET A 207 12.78 1.72 -12.26
N ILE A 208 14.09 1.88 -12.45
CA ILE A 208 14.86 2.98 -11.85
C ILE A 208 14.30 4.34 -12.29
N ILE A 209 14.09 4.54 -13.58
CA ILE A 209 13.56 5.81 -14.09
C ILE A 209 12.15 6.07 -13.52
N SER A 210 11.30 5.04 -13.44
CA SER A 210 9.97 5.15 -12.82
C SER A 210 10.05 5.50 -11.33
N LEU A 211 11.06 4.98 -10.61
CA LEU A 211 11.28 5.30 -9.19
C LEU A 211 11.86 6.71 -8.99
N LEU A 212 12.69 7.20 -9.90
CA LEU A 212 13.37 8.49 -9.79
C LEU A 212 12.58 9.69 -10.37
N SER A 213 11.61 9.46 -11.26
CA SER A 213 10.89 10.53 -11.97
C SER A 213 9.36 10.41 -11.85
N ASP A 214 8.64 11.49 -12.19
CA ASP A 214 7.20 11.45 -12.44
C ASP A 214 6.93 10.95 -13.88
N PRO A 215 5.94 10.07 -14.10
CA PRO A 215 5.59 9.58 -15.43
C PRO A 215 5.40 10.67 -16.49
N LYS A 216 4.90 11.85 -16.11
CA LYS A 216 4.61 12.97 -17.02
C LYS A 216 5.84 13.79 -17.38
N GLU A 217 6.93 13.68 -16.63
CA GLU A 217 8.18 14.42 -16.89
C GLU A 217 9.05 13.73 -17.95
N ASN A 218 8.85 12.43 -18.20
CA ASN A 218 9.70 11.66 -19.11
C ASN A 218 9.12 11.49 -20.54
N LYS A 219 9.12 12.57 -21.31
CA LYS A 219 8.59 12.61 -22.70
C LYS A 219 9.30 11.70 -23.71
N GLU A 220 10.55 11.27 -23.45
CA GLU A 220 11.31 10.41 -24.38
C GLU A 220 10.86 8.95 -24.30
N ASP A 221 10.53 8.47 -23.10
CA ASP A 221 10.10 7.09 -22.87
C ASP A 221 8.58 6.90 -23.00
N SER A 222 7.80 7.99 -23.10
CA SER A 222 6.34 7.98 -23.22
C SER A 222 5.83 7.12 -24.38
N LYS A 223 6.60 6.98 -25.46
CA LYS A 223 6.25 6.14 -26.63
C LYS A 223 6.28 4.64 -26.37
N ASN A 224 6.88 4.19 -25.25
CA ASN A 224 6.99 2.78 -24.90
C ASN A 224 6.48 2.48 -23.47
N VAL A 225 5.77 3.41 -22.82
CA VAL A 225 5.25 3.21 -21.46
C VAL A 225 4.38 1.96 -21.38
N ASP A 226 3.46 1.78 -22.32
CA ASP A 226 2.63 0.59 -22.48
C ASP A 226 3.43 -0.72 -22.43
N LYS A 227 4.50 -0.83 -23.24
CA LYS A 227 5.36 -2.02 -23.26
C LYS A 227 6.11 -2.25 -21.95
N ILE A 228 6.45 -1.17 -21.25
CA ILE A 228 7.10 -1.24 -19.93
C ILE A 228 6.08 -1.76 -18.92
N LEU A 229 4.85 -1.23 -18.92
CA LEU A 229 3.76 -1.67 -18.06
C LEU A 229 3.41 -3.14 -18.31
N ASP A 230 3.29 -3.56 -19.59
CA ASP A 230 3.10 -4.96 -20.00
C ASP A 230 4.18 -5.84 -19.37
N LYS A 231 5.45 -5.43 -19.46
CA LYS A 231 6.58 -6.20 -18.96
C LYS A 231 6.63 -6.26 -17.43
N LEU A 232 6.32 -5.15 -16.75
CA LEU A 232 6.22 -5.11 -15.29
C LEU A 232 5.14 -6.07 -14.80
N LEU A 233 3.94 -5.97 -15.39
CA LEU A 233 2.82 -6.83 -15.02
C LEU A 233 3.11 -8.31 -15.35
N GLN A 234 3.67 -8.61 -16.53
CA GLN A 234 4.07 -9.98 -16.88
C GLN A 234 5.09 -10.55 -15.89
N THR A 235 6.09 -9.75 -15.49
CA THR A 235 7.11 -10.19 -14.53
C THR A 235 6.48 -10.48 -13.17
N ALA A 236 5.52 -9.66 -12.72
CA ALA A 236 4.79 -9.90 -11.48
C ALA A 236 3.93 -11.17 -11.54
N ILE A 237 3.21 -11.39 -12.66
CA ILE A 237 2.40 -12.61 -12.89
C ILE A 237 3.30 -13.84 -12.94
N ASP A 238 4.40 -13.81 -13.68
CA ASP A 238 5.32 -14.96 -13.77
C ASP A 238 5.92 -15.28 -12.40
N ALA A 239 6.29 -14.25 -11.63
CA ALA A 239 6.83 -14.41 -10.28
C ALA A 239 5.79 -15.04 -9.33
N SER A 240 4.52 -14.62 -9.39
CA SER A 240 3.45 -15.15 -8.52
C SER A 240 3.17 -16.64 -8.72
N LEU A 241 3.55 -17.20 -9.88
CA LEU A 241 3.38 -18.62 -10.19
C LEU A 241 4.52 -19.50 -9.64
N THR A 242 5.56 -18.90 -9.07
CA THR A 242 6.72 -19.61 -8.51
C THR A 242 6.64 -19.73 -6.99
N ARG A 243 7.27 -20.77 -6.42
CA ARG A 243 7.25 -21.01 -4.97
C ARG A 243 7.99 -19.96 -4.14
N ASN A 244 8.97 -19.30 -4.75
CA ASN A 244 9.82 -18.30 -4.10
C ASN A 244 9.51 -16.88 -4.60
N PHE A 245 8.39 -16.71 -5.31
CA PHE A 245 7.94 -15.44 -5.86
C PHE A 245 8.99 -14.70 -6.70
N LYS A 246 9.82 -15.45 -7.45
CA LYS A 246 10.88 -14.90 -8.32
C LYS A 246 10.74 -15.35 -9.78
N ALA A 247 10.81 -14.41 -10.72
CA ALA A 247 10.87 -14.68 -12.15
C ALA A 247 11.90 -13.78 -12.84
N ASN A 248 12.66 -14.33 -13.79
CA ASN A 248 13.71 -13.62 -14.53
C ASN A 248 14.74 -12.91 -13.62
N GLY A 249 14.97 -13.44 -12.42
CA GLY A 249 15.89 -12.86 -11.43
C GLY A 249 15.29 -11.73 -10.58
N PHE A 250 14.00 -11.43 -10.72
CA PHE A 250 13.28 -10.41 -9.95
C PHE A 250 12.32 -11.06 -8.97
N HIS A 251 12.29 -10.58 -7.73
CA HIS A 251 11.20 -10.90 -6.81
C HIS A 251 9.94 -10.13 -7.20
N ILE A 252 8.75 -10.66 -6.90
CA ILE A 252 7.46 -10.02 -7.21
C ILE A 252 7.35 -8.60 -6.62
N SER A 253 8.01 -8.34 -5.49
CA SER A 253 8.06 -7.02 -4.85
C SER A 253 8.55 -5.93 -5.80
N GLU A 254 9.53 -6.22 -6.64
CA GLU A 254 10.19 -5.23 -7.49
C GLU A 254 9.23 -4.59 -8.51
N PRO A 255 8.57 -5.36 -9.41
CA PRO A 255 7.60 -4.78 -10.33
C PRO A 255 6.35 -4.25 -9.61
N ILE A 256 5.89 -4.88 -8.51
CA ILE A 256 4.69 -4.44 -7.80
C ILE A 256 4.90 -3.08 -7.13
N VAL A 257 6.05 -2.84 -6.49
CA VAL A 257 6.37 -1.53 -5.89
C VAL A 257 6.34 -0.42 -6.95
N VAL A 258 6.92 -0.68 -8.12
CA VAL A 258 6.91 0.27 -9.24
C VAL A 258 5.49 0.50 -9.76
N LEU A 259 4.71 -0.57 -9.99
CA LEU A 259 3.32 -0.47 -10.41
C LEU A 259 2.49 0.32 -9.40
N THR A 260 2.66 0.09 -8.11
CA THR A 260 1.95 0.83 -7.04
C THR A 260 2.24 2.33 -7.08
N LYS A 261 3.48 2.73 -7.41
CA LYS A 261 3.83 4.14 -7.62
C LYS A 261 3.14 4.71 -8.86
N LEU A 262 3.16 3.98 -9.97
CA LEU A 262 2.64 4.45 -11.26
C LEU A 262 1.10 4.48 -11.31
N CYS A 263 0.44 3.49 -10.72
CA CYS A 263 -1.02 3.34 -10.68
C CYS A 263 -1.73 4.31 -9.72
N VAL A 264 -1.03 5.35 -9.22
CA VAL A 264 -1.70 6.54 -8.66
C VAL A 264 -2.33 7.40 -9.77
N HIS A 265 -1.82 7.27 -10.99
CA HIS A 265 -2.39 7.88 -12.19
C HIS A 265 -3.51 6.98 -12.76
N ASP A 266 -4.73 7.53 -12.83
CA ASP A 266 -5.93 6.77 -13.24
C ASP A 266 -5.83 6.19 -14.66
N ASP A 267 -5.17 6.89 -15.59
CA ASP A 267 -4.91 6.44 -16.96
C ASP A 267 -3.96 5.24 -17.01
N ILE A 268 -2.88 5.28 -16.21
CA ILE A 268 -1.95 4.15 -16.10
C ILE A 268 -2.64 2.95 -15.44
N LEU A 269 -3.38 3.19 -14.35
CA LEU A 269 -4.13 2.14 -13.67
C LEU A 269 -5.13 1.47 -14.62
N HIS A 270 -5.88 2.26 -15.38
CA HIS A 270 -6.83 1.75 -16.37
C HIS A 270 -6.15 0.85 -17.40
N TYR A 271 -5.02 1.30 -17.95
CA TYR A 271 -4.23 0.52 -18.91
C TYR A 271 -3.77 -0.82 -18.30
N VAL A 272 -3.17 -0.78 -17.12
CA VAL A 272 -2.64 -1.98 -16.43
C VAL A 272 -3.74 -3.01 -16.19
N LEU A 273 -4.94 -2.57 -15.80
CA LEU A 273 -6.04 -3.48 -15.47
C LEU A 273 -6.76 -4.03 -16.71
N ASN A 274 -6.88 -3.24 -17.77
CA ASN A 274 -7.81 -3.55 -18.88
C ASN A 274 -7.14 -3.76 -20.24
N GLU A 275 -5.99 -3.14 -20.50
CA GLU A 275 -5.38 -3.04 -21.83
C GLU A 275 -4.02 -3.72 -21.94
N ALA A 276 -3.37 -3.99 -20.80
CA ALA A 276 -2.04 -4.58 -20.75
C ALA A 276 -1.98 -5.95 -21.45
N LYS A 277 -0.96 -6.11 -22.31
CA LYS A 277 -0.76 -7.30 -23.15
C LYS A 277 0.11 -8.32 -22.43
N VAL A 278 -0.49 -9.04 -21.49
CA VAL A 278 0.17 -10.11 -20.73
C VAL A 278 -0.32 -11.50 -21.15
N THR A 279 0.61 -12.44 -21.16
CA THR A 279 0.34 -13.86 -21.35
C THR A 279 -0.09 -14.50 -20.03
N LYS A 280 -1.14 -15.34 -20.09
CA LYS A 280 -1.64 -16.19 -19.00
C LYS A 280 -2.45 -15.56 -17.84
N PRO A 281 -3.20 -14.47 -17.98
CA PRO A 281 -4.25 -14.20 -17.00
C PRO A 281 -5.38 -15.25 -17.21
N GLN A 282 -5.36 -16.35 -16.45
CA GLN A 282 -6.53 -17.25 -16.36
C GLN A 282 -7.72 -16.53 -15.68
N THR A 283 -7.43 -15.46 -14.97
CA THR A 283 -8.32 -14.56 -14.24
C THR A 283 -8.04 -13.12 -14.67
N SER A 284 -8.92 -12.18 -14.34
CA SER A 284 -8.65 -10.75 -14.57
C SER A 284 -7.41 -10.26 -13.80
N VAL A 285 -6.87 -9.10 -14.20
CA VAL A 285 -5.74 -8.47 -13.49
C VAL A 285 -6.12 -8.08 -12.05
N ILE A 286 -7.37 -7.69 -11.81
CA ILE A 286 -7.89 -7.36 -10.47
C ILE A 286 -7.91 -8.62 -9.58
N GLN A 287 -8.37 -9.74 -10.13
CA GLN A 287 -8.36 -11.03 -9.44
C GLN A 287 -6.92 -11.50 -9.17
N PHE A 288 -5.99 -11.29 -10.11
CA PHE A 288 -4.56 -11.52 -9.89
C PHE A 288 -4.01 -10.75 -8.68
N PHE A 289 -4.27 -9.44 -8.57
CA PHE A 289 -3.83 -8.67 -7.40
C PHE A 289 -4.48 -9.15 -6.11
N SER A 290 -5.76 -9.51 -6.15
CA SER A 290 -6.51 -10.01 -5.00
C SER A 290 -5.96 -11.36 -4.50
N ASP A 291 -5.72 -12.31 -5.41
CA ASP A 291 -5.19 -13.65 -5.08
C ASP A 291 -3.73 -13.59 -4.62
N THR A 292 -2.95 -12.70 -5.22
CA THR A 292 -1.56 -12.46 -4.78
C THR A 292 -1.55 -11.85 -3.39
N LEU A 293 -2.39 -10.84 -3.11
CA LEU A 293 -2.52 -10.24 -1.76
C LEU A 293 -2.88 -11.30 -0.71
N ILE A 294 -3.84 -12.17 -1.01
CA ILE A 294 -4.22 -13.28 -0.12
C ILE A 294 -3.01 -14.18 0.19
N SER A 295 -2.14 -14.42 -0.78
CA SER A 295 -0.94 -15.25 -0.60
C SER A 295 0.09 -14.62 0.36
N PHE A 296 0.09 -13.29 0.49
CA PHE A 296 0.97 -12.53 1.39
C PHE A 296 0.30 -12.08 2.71
N ARG A 297 -0.92 -12.56 3.01
CA ARG A 297 -1.68 -12.12 4.20
C ARG A 297 -0.93 -12.32 5.53
N GLY A 298 -0.09 -13.35 5.63
CA GLY A 298 0.70 -13.66 6.83
C GLY A 298 2.06 -12.97 6.89
N ALA A 299 2.45 -12.21 5.86
CA ALA A 299 3.78 -11.62 5.75
C ALA A 299 4.12 -10.68 6.91
N LEU A 300 3.12 -9.98 7.46
CA LEU A 300 3.30 -9.02 8.54
C LEU A 300 3.70 -9.65 9.88
N ALA A 301 3.42 -10.94 10.07
CA ALA A 301 3.79 -11.69 11.27
C ALA A 301 5.18 -12.32 11.18
N ASN A 302 5.77 -12.34 9.97
CA ASN A 302 7.08 -12.94 9.71
C ASN A 302 8.19 -11.88 9.81
N ASP A 303 9.44 -12.32 9.94
CA ASP A 303 10.62 -11.44 9.96
C ASP A 303 11.18 -11.13 8.55
N ASP A 304 10.44 -11.44 7.47
CA ASP A 304 10.86 -11.20 6.09
C ASP A 304 10.40 -9.82 5.59
N GLU A 305 11.34 -8.88 5.53
CA GLU A 305 11.09 -7.50 5.06
C GLU A 305 10.58 -7.47 3.61
N THR A 306 11.05 -8.38 2.75
CA THR A 306 10.67 -8.41 1.34
C THR A 306 9.21 -8.79 1.19
N ASP A 307 8.76 -9.79 1.95
CA ASP A 307 7.35 -10.20 1.99
C ASP A 307 6.46 -9.12 2.60
N GLN A 308 6.92 -8.45 3.67
CA GLN A 308 6.20 -7.33 4.29
C GLN A 308 6.02 -6.16 3.31
N LEU A 309 7.09 -5.76 2.60
CA LEU A 309 7.05 -4.73 1.57
C LEU A 309 6.11 -5.15 0.42
N THR A 310 6.13 -6.41 0.02
CA THR A 310 5.23 -6.96 -1.01
C THR A 310 3.77 -6.84 -0.58
N CYS A 311 3.46 -7.27 0.65
CA CYS A 311 2.12 -7.17 1.23
C CYS A 311 1.64 -5.71 1.28
N CYS A 312 2.51 -4.80 1.75
CA CYS A 312 2.24 -3.36 1.76
C CYS A 312 1.94 -2.83 0.36
N ALA A 313 2.74 -3.17 -0.65
CA ALA A 313 2.56 -2.71 -2.01
C ALA A 313 1.28 -3.27 -2.65
N LEU A 314 0.91 -4.53 -2.38
CA LEU A 314 -0.33 -5.16 -2.84
C LEU A 314 -1.58 -4.50 -2.24
N PHE A 315 -1.58 -4.21 -0.94
CA PHE A 315 -2.67 -3.46 -0.31
C PHE A 315 -2.81 -2.07 -0.92
N ASN A 316 -1.70 -1.39 -1.18
CA ASN A 316 -1.74 -0.06 -1.77
C ASN A 316 -2.23 -0.06 -3.21
N ILE A 317 -1.81 -1.00 -4.06
CA ILE A 317 -2.34 -1.05 -5.44
C ILE A 317 -3.82 -1.41 -5.45
N VAL A 318 -4.28 -2.33 -4.59
CA VAL A 318 -5.71 -2.64 -4.47
C VAL A 318 -6.52 -1.46 -3.93
N TRP A 319 -5.93 -0.64 -3.05
CA TRP A 319 -6.55 0.62 -2.64
C TRP A 319 -6.68 1.61 -3.81
N SER A 320 -5.68 1.69 -4.71
CA SER A 320 -5.85 2.44 -5.96
C SER A 320 -7.03 1.94 -6.78
N ILE A 321 -7.18 0.61 -6.91
CA ILE A 321 -8.29 -0.01 -7.65
C ILE A 321 -9.65 0.36 -7.02
N SER A 322 -9.77 0.34 -5.69
CA SER A 322 -11.04 0.53 -4.99
C SER A 322 -11.63 1.95 -5.10
N PHE A 323 -10.84 2.94 -5.52
CA PHE A 323 -11.35 4.29 -5.82
C PHE A 323 -12.27 4.36 -7.04
N HIS A 324 -12.33 3.31 -7.86
CA HIS A 324 -13.05 3.31 -9.13
C HIS A 324 -14.27 2.40 -9.08
N ASP A 325 -15.45 2.99 -9.26
CA ASP A 325 -16.75 2.30 -9.18
C ASP A 325 -16.84 1.05 -10.06
N GLN A 326 -16.26 1.12 -11.27
CA GLN A 326 -16.30 0.03 -12.25
C GLN A 326 -15.60 -1.27 -11.79
N TYR A 327 -14.75 -1.23 -10.77
CA TYR A 327 -14.01 -2.40 -10.28
C TYR A 327 -14.53 -2.94 -8.94
N VAL A 328 -15.53 -2.28 -8.34
CA VAL A 328 -16.00 -2.56 -6.97
C VAL A 328 -16.71 -3.89 -6.87
N GLU A 329 -17.61 -4.19 -7.81
CA GLU A 329 -18.36 -5.45 -7.81
C GLU A 329 -17.42 -6.65 -7.93
N GLU A 330 -16.37 -6.53 -8.74
CA GLU A 330 -15.37 -7.57 -8.89
C GLU A 330 -14.58 -7.80 -7.60
N LEU A 331 -14.09 -6.74 -6.95
CA LEU A 331 -13.43 -6.83 -5.65
C LEU A 331 -14.35 -7.43 -4.57
N LYS A 332 -15.62 -7.02 -4.54
CA LYS A 332 -16.61 -7.53 -3.58
C LYS A 332 -16.95 -9.00 -3.81
N SER A 333 -16.96 -9.44 -5.06
CA SER A 333 -17.27 -10.83 -5.41
C SER A 333 -16.21 -11.81 -4.87
N ASN A 334 -14.98 -11.34 -4.61
CA ASN A 334 -13.92 -12.15 -4.01
C ASN A 334 -14.03 -12.15 -2.47
N THR A 335 -14.79 -13.09 -1.93
CA THR A 335 -15.03 -13.23 -0.48
C THR A 335 -13.74 -13.44 0.31
N LYS A 336 -12.78 -14.22 -0.20
CA LYS A 336 -11.51 -14.51 0.49
C LYS A 336 -10.66 -13.25 0.61
N PHE A 337 -10.67 -12.41 -0.42
CA PHE A 337 -10.04 -11.11 -0.41
C PHE A 337 -10.68 -10.21 0.65
N LEU A 338 -12.02 -10.06 0.66
CA LEU A 338 -12.71 -9.22 1.65
C LEU A 338 -12.41 -9.64 3.09
N LEU A 339 -12.43 -10.94 3.39
CA LEU A 339 -12.09 -11.46 4.72
C LEU A 339 -10.63 -11.13 5.10
N THR A 340 -9.72 -11.22 4.14
CA THR A 340 -8.30 -10.88 4.35
C THR A 340 -8.14 -9.39 4.68
N VAL A 341 -8.82 -8.51 3.94
CA VAL A 341 -8.78 -7.06 4.18
C VAL A 341 -9.40 -6.72 5.55
N LYS A 342 -10.57 -7.27 5.89
CA LYS A 342 -11.22 -7.08 7.20
C LYS A 342 -10.33 -7.53 8.36
N SER A 343 -9.72 -8.71 8.24
CA SER A 343 -8.84 -9.23 9.30
C SER A 343 -7.62 -8.34 9.55
N LEU A 344 -7.06 -7.72 8.51
CA LEU A 344 -5.87 -6.87 8.63
C LEU A 344 -6.22 -5.41 9.00
N ALA A 345 -7.43 -4.95 8.70
CA ALA A 345 -7.96 -3.67 9.18
C ALA A 345 -8.19 -3.69 10.71
N ASN A 346 -8.69 -4.80 11.23
CA ASN A 346 -9.04 -4.99 12.65
C ASN A 346 -7.88 -5.49 13.51
N ASP A 347 -6.66 -5.61 12.99
CA ASP A 347 -5.52 -6.05 13.80
C ASP A 347 -5.09 -4.93 14.76
N ASP A 348 -5.06 -5.24 16.06
CA ASP A 348 -4.75 -4.31 17.15
C ASP A 348 -3.26 -3.93 17.22
N GLY A 349 -2.46 -4.28 16.20
CA GLY A 349 -1.08 -3.80 16.03
C GLY A 349 -0.06 -4.39 17.01
N GLY A 350 -0.48 -5.20 17.98
CA GLY A 350 0.41 -5.82 18.98
C GLY A 350 1.39 -6.85 18.40
N SER A 351 1.39 -7.10 17.09
CA SER A 351 2.22 -8.10 16.41
C SER A 351 2.94 -7.65 15.15
N LEU A 352 2.82 -6.39 14.76
CA LEU A 352 3.37 -5.93 13.49
C LEU A 352 4.82 -5.50 13.68
N VAL A 353 5.71 -6.01 12.83
CA VAL A 353 7.11 -5.59 12.77
C VAL A 353 7.19 -4.18 12.17
N ASP A 354 8.13 -3.36 12.65
CA ASP A 354 8.44 -2.06 12.06
C ASP A 354 8.97 -2.26 10.62
N GLN A 355 8.07 -2.17 9.64
CA GLN A 355 8.39 -2.31 8.22
C GLN A 355 8.74 -0.96 7.58
N TYR A 356 9.64 -0.97 6.60
CA TYR A 356 9.83 0.18 5.72
C TYR A 356 8.61 0.36 4.80
N VAL A 357 8.05 1.56 4.76
CA VAL A 357 6.94 1.94 3.86
C VAL A 357 7.39 3.11 3.00
N PRO A 358 7.46 2.96 1.67
CA PRO A 358 7.76 4.09 0.77
C PRO A 358 6.76 5.24 0.93
N LYS A 359 7.20 6.49 0.79
CA LYS A 359 6.37 7.72 0.95
C LYS A 359 5.07 7.75 0.15
N HIS A 360 5.04 7.11 -1.02
CA HIS A 360 3.85 7.04 -1.91
C HIS A 360 2.88 5.89 -1.54
N MET A 361 3.18 5.15 -0.47
CA MET A 361 2.38 4.08 0.09
C MET A 361 1.95 4.41 1.53
N SER A 362 0.91 3.75 2.00
CA SER A 362 0.47 3.77 3.40
C SER A 362 0.65 2.40 4.03
N SER A 363 0.62 2.32 5.37
CA SER A 363 0.67 1.04 6.09
C SER A 363 -0.46 0.10 5.64
N VAL A 364 -0.27 -1.22 5.82
CA VAL A 364 -1.28 -2.21 5.45
C VAL A 364 -2.60 -1.95 6.16
N LYS A 365 -2.59 -1.65 7.46
CA LYS A 365 -3.79 -1.32 8.24
C LYS A 365 -4.53 -0.12 7.66
N LYS A 366 -3.81 0.96 7.36
CA LYS A 366 -4.41 2.17 6.77
C LYS A 366 -4.99 1.90 5.38
N ALA A 367 -4.26 1.18 4.54
CA ALA A 367 -4.72 0.79 3.21
C ALA A 367 -5.94 -0.15 3.29
N ALA A 368 -5.97 -1.10 4.23
CA ALA A 368 -7.10 -1.99 4.45
C ALA A 368 -8.37 -1.22 4.85
N ASN A 369 -8.26 -0.30 5.80
CA ASN A 369 -9.37 0.59 6.19
C ASN A 369 -9.87 1.43 5.01
N GLY A 370 -8.96 2.00 4.22
CA GLY A 370 -9.30 2.75 3.01
C GLY A 370 -10.00 1.91 1.96
N ILE A 371 -9.57 0.65 1.75
CA ILE A 371 -10.26 -0.31 0.87
C ILE A 371 -11.67 -0.58 1.39
N LEU A 372 -11.85 -0.93 2.67
CA LEU A 372 -13.17 -1.25 3.22
C LEU A 372 -14.13 -0.07 3.11
N TRP A 373 -13.66 1.13 3.44
CA TRP A 373 -14.44 2.35 3.25
C TRP A 373 -14.85 2.55 1.79
N ASN A 374 -13.91 2.35 0.87
CA ASN A 374 -14.19 2.41 -0.55
C ASN A 374 -15.10 1.28 -1.03
N LEU A 375 -15.28 0.17 -0.32
CA LEU A 375 -16.18 -0.91 -0.72
C LEU A 375 -17.53 -0.88 0.02
N ASP A 376 -17.68 -0.06 1.06
CA ASP A 376 -18.91 0.05 1.84
C ASP A 376 -20.09 0.57 0.99
N GLU A 377 -21.21 -0.15 1.03
CA GLU A 377 -22.46 0.22 0.36
C GLU A 377 -23.13 1.44 1.00
N ASN A 378 -22.91 1.64 2.29
CA ASN A 378 -23.41 2.79 3.03
C ASN A 378 -22.53 4.03 2.86
N ASN A 379 -21.43 3.92 2.12
CA ASN A 379 -20.57 5.06 1.84
C ASN A 379 -21.36 6.14 1.06
N PRO A 380 -21.52 7.36 1.59
CA PRO A 380 -22.26 8.44 0.94
C PRO A 380 -21.75 8.79 -0.46
N ALA A 381 -20.46 8.50 -0.76
CA ALA A 381 -19.90 8.64 -2.11
C ALA A 381 -20.64 7.78 -3.14
N ARG A 382 -21.04 6.56 -2.75
CA ARG A 382 -21.58 5.51 -3.63
C ARG A 382 -23.10 5.56 -3.78
N LEU A 383 -23.79 6.09 -2.78
CA LEU A 383 -25.25 6.26 -2.77
C LEU A 383 -25.77 7.21 -3.88
N SER A 384 -24.87 7.92 -4.57
CA SER A 384 -25.19 8.87 -5.64
C SER A 384 -25.69 8.25 -6.97
N GLN A 385 -25.55 6.93 -7.19
CA GLN A 385 -25.84 6.29 -8.50
C GLN A 385 -26.99 5.27 -8.50
N THR A 386 -27.59 4.95 -7.35
CA THR A 386 -28.74 4.03 -7.27
C THR A 386 -29.92 4.71 -6.58
N SER A 387 -31.01 4.86 -7.33
CA SER A 387 -32.22 5.62 -7.00
C SER A 387 -32.85 5.34 -5.64
N THR A 388 -33.33 6.43 -5.02
CA THR A 388 -34.49 6.54 -4.12
C THR A 388 -34.58 5.57 -2.95
N VAL A 389 -33.91 5.88 -1.85
CA VAL A 389 -34.30 5.43 -0.51
C VAL A 389 -34.30 6.64 0.44
N THR A 390 -35.40 6.79 1.15
CA THR A 390 -35.63 7.76 2.24
C THR A 390 -34.47 7.75 3.23
N VAL A 391 -33.93 8.94 3.49
CA VAL A 391 -32.92 9.20 4.52
C VAL A 391 -33.50 8.78 5.87
N SER A 392 -33.07 7.63 6.40
CA SER A 392 -33.16 7.36 7.83
C SER A 392 -31.91 7.93 8.49
N GLU A 393 -32.12 8.91 9.37
CA GLU A 393 -31.09 9.43 10.27
C GLU A 393 -30.42 8.31 11.08
N GLN A 394 -29.13 8.51 11.34
CA GLN A 394 -28.31 8.03 12.47
C GLN A 394 -27.15 7.09 12.10
N VAL A 395 -26.00 7.70 11.79
CA VAL A 395 -24.71 7.28 12.36
C VAL A 395 -24.25 8.45 13.24
N VAL A 396 -24.50 8.35 14.54
CA VAL A 396 -24.04 9.33 15.53
C VAL A 396 -22.63 8.95 15.95
N CYS A 397 -21.63 9.67 15.43
CA CYS A 397 -20.25 9.56 15.87
C CYS A 397 -20.13 10.12 17.30
N SER A 398 -20.18 9.22 18.29
CA SER A 398 -20.11 9.51 19.72
C SER A 398 -18.68 9.35 20.23
N THR A 399 -17.83 10.31 19.90
CA THR A 399 -16.62 10.60 20.66
C THR A 399 -16.68 12.04 21.12
N GLU A 400 -16.88 12.20 22.43
CA GLU A 400 -16.91 13.48 23.14
C GLU A 400 -15.55 14.16 23.06
N LEU A 401 -15.34 15.00 22.04
CA LEU A 401 -14.51 16.19 22.21
C LEU A 401 -15.19 16.99 23.33
N LYS A 402 -14.58 17.00 24.52
CA LYS A 402 -15.06 17.70 25.72
C LYS A 402 -15.53 19.11 25.36
N SER A 403 -16.83 19.24 25.14
CA SER A 403 -17.49 20.54 25.05
C SER A 403 -17.66 21.02 26.48
N ASN A 404 -16.67 21.76 26.97
CA ASN A 404 -16.91 22.65 28.09
C ASN A 404 -17.89 23.72 27.60
N THR A 405 -19.17 23.47 27.89
CA THR A 405 -20.27 24.39 27.69
C THR A 405 -20.09 25.60 28.59
N THR A 406 -19.76 26.74 27.98
CA THR A 406 -20.40 28.07 28.16
C THR A 406 -19.53 29.12 27.48
N ASP A 407 -19.62 29.20 26.15
CA ASP A 407 -19.66 30.46 25.38
C ASP A 407 -19.81 30.12 23.90
N LYS A 408 -20.85 30.66 23.25
CA LYS A 408 -21.02 30.62 21.79
C LYS A 408 -19.94 31.49 21.14
N ASN A 409 -18.72 30.97 21.03
CA ASN A 409 -17.73 31.48 20.11
C ASN A 409 -18.05 30.92 18.73
N ASN A 410 -18.54 31.77 17.82
CA ASN A 410 -18.83 31.49 16.42
C ASN A 410 -17.53 31.27 15.63
N ARG A 411 -16.71 30.31 16.05
CA ARG A 411 -15.43 29.96 15.42
C ARG A 411 -15.70 29.07 14.22
N LEU A 412 -15.03 29.35 13.11
CA LEU A 412 -15.02 28.46 11.96
C LEU A 412 -14.06 27.31 12.24
N LEU A 413 -14.59 26.09 12.23
CA LEU A 413 -13.79 24.87 12.28
C LEU A 413 -13.17 24.63 10.91
N ILE A 414 -11.85 24.63 10.85
CA ILE A 414 -11.05 24.44 9.65
C ILE A 414 -10.30 23.13 9.79
N MET A 415 -10.54 22.20 8.86
CA MET A 415 -9.72 21.00 8.75
C MET A 415 -8.60 21.25 7.73
N ILE A 416 -7.37 20.93 8.07
CA ILE A 416 -6.23 21.00 7.15
C ILE A 416 -5.81 19.59 6.78
N SER A 417 -5.95 19.27 5.51
CA SER A 417 -5.48 18.04 4.89
C SER A 417 -4.18 18.31 4.13
N TYR A 418 -3.15 17.52 4.41
CA TYR A 418 -1.81 17.69 3.86
C TYR A 418 -1.08 16.34 3.76
N SER A 419 0.01 16.28 3.01
CA SER A 419 0.90 15.12 3.03
C SER A 419 1.88 15.23 4.19
N HIS A 420 2.17 14.13 4.89
CA HIS A 420 3.16 14.09 5.97
C HIS A 420 4.54 14.67 5.58
N SER A 421 4.92 14.60 4.29
CA SER A 421 6.13 15.24 3.76
C SER A 421 6.15 16.77 3.96
N ASP A 422 4.98 17.40 4.01
CA ASP A 422 4.77 18.85 4.08
C ASP A 422 4.48 19.35 5.51
N VAL A 423 4.72 18.52 6.53
CA VAL A 423 4.40 18.82 7.94
C VAL A 423 4.98 20.16 8.42
N LYS A 424 6.19 20.53 7.98
CA LYS A 424 6.84 21.79 8.35
C LYS A 424 6.04 23.01 7.87
N PHE A 425 5.59 22.97 6.62
CA PHE A 425 4.77 24.06 6.07
C PHE A 425 3.38 24.06 6.71
N CYS A 426 2.81 22.88 6.94
CA CYS A 426 1.53 22.75 7.65
C CYS A 426 1.58 23.36 9.06
N GLN A 427 2.63 23.09 9.84
CA GLN A 427 2.85 23.70 11.16
C GLN A 427 2.92 25.24 11.08
N GLN A 428 3.70 25.78 10.14
CA GLN A 428 3.80 27.23 9.95
C GLN A 428 2.44 27.87 9.61
N LEU A 429 1.65 27.19 8.78
CA LEU A 429 0.29 27.61 8.41
C LEU A 429 -0.65 27.58 9.62
N VAL A 430 -0.66 26.47 10.37
CA VAL A 430 -1.45 26.27 11.59
C VAL A 430 -1.14 27.34 12.62
N ASP A 431 0.14 27.61 12.90
CA ASP A 431 0.58 28.63 13.85
C ASP A 431 0.11 30.03 13.45
N SER A 432 0.00 30.30 12.15
CA SER A 432 -0.44 31.59 11.62
C SER A 432 -1.96 31.76 11.63
N LEU A 433 -2.71 30.67 11.46
CA LEU A 433 -4.17 30.64 11.55
C LEU A 433 -4.64 30.69 13.02
N ARG A 434 -4.00 29.94 13.93
CA ARG A 434 -4.34 29.91 15.37
C ARG A 434 -4.17 31.26 16.09
N LYS A 435 -3.39 32.20 15.51
CA LYS A 435 -3.28 33.57 16.01
C LYS A 435 -4.59 34.37 15.91
N ASP A 436 -5.54 33.92 15.08
CA ASP A 436 -6.84 34.55 14.92
C ASP A 436 -7.89 33.81 15.76
N ASN A 437 -8.57 34.53 16.66
CA ASN A 437 -9.54 33.96 17.59
C ASN A 437 -10.82 33.43 16.90
N GLN A 438 -10.98 33.69 15.59
CA GLN A 438 -12.12 33.28 14.78
C GLN A 438 -11.99 31.85 14.22
N PHE A 439 -10.81 31.24 14.27
CA PHE A 439 -10.59 29.91 13.69
C PHE A 439 -10.36 28.86 14.77
N ASP A 440 -10.98 27.70 14.61
CA ASP A 440 -10.63 26.47 15.29
C ASP A 440 -9.99 25.52 14.27
N ILE A 441 -8.78 25.03 14.54
CA ILE A 441 -7.98 24.32 13.54
C ILE A 441 -7.86 22.84 13.93
N TRP A 442 -8.39 21.98 13.07
CA TRP A 442 -8.21 20.54 13.12
C TRP A 442 -7.11 20.11 12.13
N VAL A 443 -6.15 19.33 12.63
CA VAL A 443 -5.05 18.75 11.85
C VAL A 443 -4.57 17.46 12.54
N ASP A 444 -4.22 16.45 11.75
CA ASP A 444 -3.89 15.09 12.23
C ASP A 444 -2.88 15.08 13.40
N PHE A 445 -1.74 15.77 13.29
CA PHE A 445 -0.67 15.75 14.29
C PHE A 445 -1.06 16.42 15.62
N SER A 446 -2.18 17.14 15.65
CA SER A 446 -2.73 17.72 16.89
C SER A 446 -3.77 16.82 17.56
N TYR A 447 -4.43 15.92 16.83
CA TYR A 447 -5.63 15.22 17.30
C TYR A 447 -5.58 13.70 17.14
N CYS A 448 -4.81 13.16 16.19
CA CYS A 448 -4.61 11.73 16.01
C CYS A 448 -3.41 11.29 16.87
N HIS A 449 -3.69 10.47 17.90
CA HIS A 449 -2.67 10.00 18.86
C HIS A 449 -2.04 8.66 18.47
N THR A 450 -2.66 7.92 17.56
CA THR A 450 -2.20 6.63 17.01
C THR A 450 -2.71 6.51 15.58
N GLU A 451 -1.86 6.01 14.67
CA GLU A 451 -2.13 5.72 13.24
C GLU A 451 -3.46 6.26 12.70
N ASP A 452 -3.46 7.50 12.17
CA ASP A 452 -4.50 8.16 11.36
C ASP A 452 -5.80 7.35 11.15
N LEU A 453 -6.61 7.21 12.20
CA LEU A 453 -7.82 6.43 12.09
C LEU A 453 -8.76 7.16 11.15
N TRP A 454 -9.10 6.50 10.04
CA TRP A 454 -9.94 7.08 8.99
C TRP A 454 -11.27 7.63 9.53
N GLU A 455 -11.83 7.00 10.57
CA GLU A 455 -13.05 7.44 11.24
C GLU A 455 -12.90 8.83 11.90
N GLU A 456 -11.76 9.11 12.54
CA GLU A 456 -11.49 10.42 13.16
C GLU A 456 -11.36 11.51 12.09
N ILE A 457 -10.62 11.22 11.01
CA ILE A 457 -10.44 12.11 9.87
C ILE A 457 -11.79 12.39 9.21
N GLY A 458 -12.61 11.35 8.99
CA GLY A 458 -13.96 11.47 8.45
C GLY A 458 -14.84 12.37 9.32
N CYS A 459 -14.85 12.15 10.63
CA CYS A 459 -15.59 12.96 11.59
C CYS A 459 -15.15 14.44 11.56
N ALA A 460 -13.84 14.69 11.44
CA ALA A 460 -13.29 16.03 11.33
C ALA A 460 -13.74 16.72 10.03
N ILE A 461 -13.69 16.01 8.90
CA ILE A 461 -14.21 16.50 7.61
C ILE A 461 -15.70 16.82 7.76
N GLU A 462 -16.51 15.95 8.35
CA GLU A 462 -17.96 16.14 8.56
C GLU A 462 -18.31 17.32 9.46
N LYS A 463 -17.47 17.65 10.45
CA LYS A 463 -17.68 18.80 11.33
C LYS A 463 -17.14 20.11 10.76
N ALA A 464 -16.11 20.06 9.92
CA ALA A 464 -15.43 21.26 9.41
C ALA A 464 -16.34 22.19 8.59
N ASN A 465 -16.22 23.51 8.80
CA ASN A 465 -16.86 24.51 7.96
C ASN A 465 -16.15 24.66 6.60
N VAL A 466 -14.82 24.51 6.60
CA VAL A 466 -13.99 24.54 5.40
C VAL A 466 -12.82 23.57 5.52
N VAL A 467 -12.49 22.89 4.42
CA VAL A 467 -11.32 22.01 4.34
C VAL A 467 -10.22 22.68 3.51
N LEU A 468 -9.01 22.76 4.02
CA LEU A 468 -7.84 23.27 3.29
C LEU A 468 -7.05 22.08 2.76
N PHE A 469 -6.81 22.03 1.45
CA PHE A 469 -5.96 21.01 0.82
C PHE A 469 -4.58 21.59 0.54
N LEU A 470 -3.53 21.09 1.17
CA LEU A 470 -2.15 21.54 0.91
C LEU A 470 -1.60 20.79 -0.31
N MET A 471 -1.73 21.42 -1.47
CA MET A 471 -1.48 20.87 -2.79
C MET A 471 0.03 20.84 -3.09
N THR A 472 0.58 19.63 -3.11
CA THR A 472 1.96 19.29 -3.52
C THR A 472 1.97 18.01 -4.36
N LYS A 473 3.13 17.65 -4.90
CA LYS A 473 3.32 16.35 -5.58
C LYS A 473 3.08 15.18 -4.61
N ASP A 474 3.60 15.26 -3.39
CA ASP A 474 3.39 14.22 -2.38
C ASP A 474 1.92 14.11 -1.94
N TYR A 475 1.20 15.23 -1.91
CA TYR A 475 -0.25 15.23 -1.70
C TYR A 475 -1.00 14.53 -2.84
N TYR A 476 -0.58 14.75 -4.09
CA TYR A 476 -1.13 14.06 -5.26
C TYR A 476 -0.84 12.56 -5.25
N ASP A 477 0.33 12.15 -4.75
CA ASP A 477 0.73 10.74 -4.68
C ASP A 477 0.11 9.97 -3.49
N SER A 478 -0.37 10.69 -2.48
CA SER A 478 -0.94 10.12 -1.26
C SER A 478 -2.38 9.61 -1.47
N LYS A 479 -2.57 8.31 -1.29
CA LYS A 479 -3.90 7.67 -1.31
C LYS A 479 -4.80 8.14 -0.17
N SER A 480 -4.21 8.44 0.99
CA SER A 480 -4.94 9.02 2.13
C SER A 480 -5.49 10.41 1.77
N CYS A 481 -4.65 11.27 1.19
CA CYS A 481 -5.09 12.59 0.75
C CYS A 481 -6.14 12.50 -0.36
N ARG A 482 -5.99 11.54 -1.30
CA ARG A 482 -7.03 11.24 -2.30
C ARG A 482 -8.36 10.86 -1.66
N GLN A 483 -8.34 10.00 -0.65
CA GLN A 483 -9.51 9.59 0.13
C GLN A 483 -10.22 10.80 0.77
N GLU A 484 -9.46 11.69 1.41
CA GLU A 484 -9.98 12.91 2.05
C GLU A 484 -10.60 13.89 1.04
N VAL A 485 -9.96 14.08 -0.12
CA VAL A 485 -10.49 14.89 -1.21
C VAL A 485 -11.79 14.30 -1.74
N MET A 486 -11.83 13.00 -2.03
CA MET A 486 -13.03 12.34 -2.54
C MET A 486 -14.17 12.41 -1.52
N TYR A 487 -13.90 12.18 -0.25
CA TYR A 487 -14.94 12.27 0.77
C TYR A 487 -15.47 13.71 0.94
N THR A 488 -14.57 14.69 0.97
CA THR A 488 -14.95 16.12 1.08
C THR A 488 -15.74 16.60 -0.14
N LYS A 489 -15.24 16.31 -1.36
CA LYS A 489 -15.75 16.86 -2.62
C LYS A 489 -16.82 15.98 -3.26
N ASP A 490 -16.57 14.69 -3.37
CA ASP A 490 -17.44 13.77 -4.11
C ASP A 490 -18.63 13.35 -3.24
N SER A 491 -18.41 13.06 -1.95
CA SER A 491 -19.46 12.61 -1.02
C SER A 491 -20.20 13.76 -0.32
N LEU A 492 -19.48 14.61 0.41
CA LEU A 492 -20.11 15.61 1.30
C LEU A 492 -20.39 16.96 0.61
N LYS A 493 -19.84 17.19 -0.58
CA LYS A 493 -19.92 18.46 -1.32
C LYS A 493 -19.53 19.67 -0.47
N LYS A 494 -18.59 19.49 0.46
CA LYS A 494 -18.16 20.51 1.40
C LYS A 494 -17.35 21.61 0.74
N ARG A 495 -17.36 22.78 1.38
CA ARG A 495 -16.50 23.89 0.99
C ARG A 495 -15.04 23.52 1.26
N PHE A 496 -14.19 23.72 0.27
CA PHE A 496 -12.75 23.51 0.40
C PHE A 496 -11.98 24.61 -0.33
N ILE A 497 -10.72 24.81 0.07
CA ILE A 497 -9.80 25.77 -0.53
C ILE A 497 -8.51 25.02 -0.87
N PRO A 498 -8.16 24.89 -2.16
CA PRO A 498 -6.85 24.41 -2.56
C PRO A 498 -5.75 25.43 -2.21
N ILE A 499 -4.67 24.96 -1.58
CA ILE A 499 -3.51 25.76 -1.20
C ILE A 499 -2.28 25.19 -1.90
N TYR A 500 -1.80 25.86 -2.94
CA TYR A 500 -0.58 25.49 -3.63
C TYR A 500 0.64 25.95 -2.83
N VAL A 501 1.38 24.99 -2.27
CA VAL A 501 2.57 25.24 -1.45
C VAL A 501 3.78 25.57 -2.32
N GLN A 502 3.92 24.85 -3.44
CA GLN A 502 5.04 24.99 -4.38
C GLN A 502 4.63 25.83 -5.61
N LYS A 503 5.56 26.66 -6.09
CA LYS A 503 5.30 27.59 -7.20
C LYS A 503 4.96 26.87 -8.50
N ASP A 504 5.59 25.73 -8.76
CA ASP A 504 5.52 25.06 -10.07
C ASP A 504 4.58 23.85 -10.07
N PHE A 505 4.07 23.43 -8.90
CA PHE A 505 3.09 22.35 -8.84
C PHE A 505 1.78 22.75 -9.50
N GLN A 506 1.30 21.88 -10.38
CA GLN A 506 0.00 21.99 -11.04
C GLN A 506 -0.78 20.70 -10.81
N ALA A 507 -2.00 20.83 -10.27
CA ALA A 507 -2.87 19.69 -10.11
C ALA A 507 -3.28 19.17 -11.50
N THR A 508 -3.09 17.87 -11.74
CA THR A 508 -3.50 17.20 -12.98
C THR A 508 -4.25 15.91 -12.64
N GLY A 509 -4.76 15.20 -13.65
CA GLY A 509 -5.40 13.88 -13.46
C GLY A 509 -6.55 13.90 -12.45
N TRP A 510 -6.56 12.90 -11.56
CA TRP A 510 -7.61 12.68 -10.56
C TRP A 510 -7.86 13.91 -9.67
N LEU A 511 -6.79 14.61 -9.29
CA LEU A 511 -6.84 15.77 -8.41
C LEU A 511 -7.26 17.02 -9.17
N GLY A 512 -6.68 17.22 -10.37
CA GLY A 512 -6.97 18.37 -11.23
C GLY A 512 -8.47 18.51 -11.51
N ILE A 513 -9.15 17.41 -11.89
CA ILE A 513 -10.59 17.39 -12.18
C ILE A 513 -11.43 17.79 -10.94
N ARG A 514 -10.99 17.43 -9.74
CA ARG A 514 -11.73 17.66 -8.48
C ARG A 514 -11.55 19.07 -7.91
N VAL A 515 -10.42 19.71 -8.20
CA VAL A 515 -10.12 21.08 -7.75
C VAL A 515 -10.47 22.16 -8.78
N VAL A 516 -11.12 21.82 -9.90
CA VAL A 516 -11.65 22.81 -10.85
C VAL A 516 -12.82 23.58 -10.24
N GLY A 517 -12.76 24.92 -10.32
CA GLY A 517 -13.86 25.82 -9.95
C GLY A 517 -13.64 26.64 -8.67
N PRO A 518 -13.30 26.03 -7.52
CA PRO A 518 -13.03 26.77 -6.29
C PRO A 518 -11.90 27.78 -6.43
N GLN A 519 -12.02 28.88 -5.66
CA GLN A 519 -10.90 29.80 -5.45
C GLN A 519 -9.76 29.08 -4.72
N TYR A 520 -8.52 29.41 -5.09
CA TYR A 520 -7.32 28.80 -4.53
C TYR A 520 -6.32 29.86 -4.08
N ILE A 521 -5.42 29.47 -3.17
CA ILE A 521 -4.28 30.29 -2.73
C ILE A 521 -3.00 29.64 -3.24
N ARG A 522 -1.99 30.45 -3.59
CA ARG A 522 -0.66 29.96 -3.97
C ARG A 522 0.44 30.72 -3.22
N PHE A 523 1.17 29.97 -2.40
CA PHE A 523 2.36 30.46 -1.70
C PHE A 523 3.56 30.53 -2.65
N GLY A 524 4.56 31.36 -2.29
CA GLY A 524 5.80 31.53 -3.05
C GLY A 524 5.74 32.57 -4.18
N LYS A 525 4.59 33.21 -4.44
CA LYS A 525 4.48 34.38 -5.33
C LYS A 525 4.66 35.71 -4.59
N LYS A 526 4.11 35.81 -3.38
CA LYS A 526 4.21 36.96 -2.47
C LYS A 526 4.88 36.52 -1.17
N SER A 527 5.12 37.48 -0.27
CA SER A 527 5.56 37.16 1.09
C SER A 527 4.54 36.23 1.78
N PHE A 528 5.01 35.44 2.73
CA PHE A 528 4.17 34.50 3.47
C PHE A 528 3.02 35.26 4.19
N ASP A 529 3.32 36.37 4.84
CA ASP A 529 2.35 37.16 5.62
C ASP A 529 1.26 37.79 4.74
N GLU A 530 1.63 38.31 3.56
CA GLU A 530 0.64 38.82 2.59
C GLU A 530 -0.29 37.70 2.12
N THR A 531 0.28 36.55 1.75
CA THR A 531 -0.50 35.40 1.28
C THR A 531 -1.40 34.84 2.39
N MET A 532 -0.92 34.84 3.64
CA MET A 532 -1.72 34.47 4.80
C MET A 532 -2.91 35.40 5.01
N THR A 533 -2.73 36.70 4.79
CA THR A 533 -3.82 37.68 4.90
C THR A 533 -4.89 37.42 3.84
N GLU A 534 -4.48 37.11 2.61
CA GLU A 534 -5.39 36.70 1.53
C GLU A 534 -6.14 35.41 1.86
N LEU A 535 -5.44 34.40 2.38
CA LEU A 535 -6.05 33.13 2.79
C LEU A 535 -7.10 33.34 3.89
N LYS A 536 -6.80 34.13 4.93
CA LYS A 536 -7.76 34.43 6.00
C LYS A 536 -9.01 35.12 5.47
N LYS A 537 -8.83 36.09 4.58
CA LYS A 537 -9.95 36.76 3.91
C LYS A 537 -10.78 35.75 3.11
N LEU A 538 -10.12 34.87 2.37
CA LEU A 538 -10.80 33.84 1.59
C LEU A 538 -11.60 32.88 2.48
N ILE A 539 -11.04 32.42 3.59
CA ILE A 539 -11.74 31.56 4.56
C ILE A 539 -13.01 32.23 5.08
N LEU A 540 -12.94 33.52 5.45
CA LEU A 540 -14.06 34.28 5.99
C LEU A 540 -15.12 34.64 4.92
N ASP A 541 -14.74 34.70 3.65
CA ASP A 541 -15.66 34.97 2.56
C ASP A 541 -16.54 33.74 2.30
N ASP A 542 -17.82 33.83 2.66
CA ASP A 542 -18.77 32.70 2.69
C ASP A 542 -19.24 32.27 1.27
N GLY A 543 -18.63 32.81 0.21
CA GLY A 543 -18.89 32.44 -1.19
C GLY A 543 -20.30 32.77 -1.69
N LYS A 544 -21.11 33.51 -0.91
CA LYS A 544 -22.48 33.92 -1.28
C LYS A 544 -22.55 35.24 -2.05
N SER A 545 -21.44 35.95 -2.21
CA SER A 545 -21.36 37.20 -2.95
C SER A 545 -20.66 37.01 -4.29
N GLU A 546 -21.33 36.42 -5.30
CA GLU A 546 -21.04 36.63 -6.73
C GLU A 546 -22.11 35.97 -7.62
N LYS A 547 -23.29 36.58 -7.67
CA LYS A 547 -24.12 36.62 -8.88
C LYS A 547 -24.28 38.08 -9.27
N LYS A 548 -23.22 38.68 -9.78
CA LYS A 548 -23.24 39.85 -10.66
C LYS A 548 -21.81 40.08 -11.18
N ASP A 549 -21.74 40.15 -12.51
CA ASP A 549 -20.66 40.73 -13.31
C ASP A 549 -19.39 39.90 -13.52
N SER A 550 -19.45 39.01 -14.53
CA SER A 550 -18.33 38.82 -15.46
C SER A 550 -18.80 38.22 -16.79
N GLU A 551 -19.50 39.01 -17.60
CA GLU A 551 -19.32 38.92 -19.05
C GLU A 551 -17.99 39.58 -19.42
N LYS A 552 -17.29 38.99 -20.40
CA LYS A 552 -16.03 39.38 -21.04
C LYS A 552 -14.76 38.83 -20.38
N HIS A 553 -14.35 37.63 -20.82
CA HIS A 553 -13.24 37.48 -21.77
C HIS A 553 -13.29 36.08 -22.38
N SER A 554 -13.60 36.02 -23.68
CA SER A 554 -13.58 34.81 -24.52
C SER A 554 -12.15 34.44 -24.91
N VAL A 555 -11.85 33.14 -25.05
CA VAL A 555 -11.32 32.48 -26.27
C VAL A 555 -11.34 30.95 -26.06
N VAL A 556 -12.36 30.29 -26.65
CA VAL A 556 -12.36 29.22 -27.69
C VAL A 556 -12.16 27.77 -27.21
N PRO A 557 -13.23 26.95 -27.27
CA PRO A 557 -13.14 25.52 -27.53
C PRO A 557 -13.48 25.21 -29.00
N VAL A 558 -12.68 24.33 -29.61
CA VAL A 558 -12.96 23.73 -30.93
C VAL A 558 -14.01 22.64 -30.74
N THR A 559 -15.12 22.74 -31.47
CA THR A 559 -16.24 21.79 -31.52
C THR A 559 -16.28 21.07 -32.85
N GLU A 560 -16.46 19.75 -32.81
CA GLU A 560 -17.18 18.93 -33.80
C GLU A 560 -18.05 17.95 -32.98
N LYS A 561 -19.35 18.24 -32.80
CA LYS A 561 -20.53 17.87 -33.61
C LYS A 561 -20.84 16.37 -33.62
N VAL A 562 -21.87 15.96 -32.87
CA VAL A 562 -22.94 15.07 -33.36
C VAL A 562 -24.28 15.54 -32.78
N GLU A 563 -25.25 15.71 -33.68
CA GLU A 563 -26.60 16.21 -33.47
C GLU A 563 -27.58 15.19 -32.87
N THR A 564 -28.63 15.77 -32.31
CA THR A 564 -29.79 15.25 -31.58
C THR A 564 -30.91 14.80 -32.52
N ILE A 565 -31.74 13.82 -32.13
CA ILE A 565 -33.20 13.83 -32.41
C ILE A 565 -33.98 13.36 -31.17
N GLU A 566 -34.97 14.16 -30.81
CA GLU A 566 -35.84 14.10 -29.62
C GLU A 566 -37.11 13.24 -29.76
N LYS A 567 -37.59 12.77 -28.60
CA LYS A 567 -38.98 12.74 -28.06
C LYS A 567 -40.13 12.10 -28.84
N GLN A 568 -40.86 11.25 -28.10
CA GLN A 568 -42.34 11.14 -27.94
C GLN A 568 -42.56 9.97 -26.94
N GLN A 569 -43.42 9.94 -25.92
CA GLN A 569 -44.62 10.68 -25.49
C GLN A 569 -44.86 10.38 -23.99
N THR A 570 -45.33 11.38 -23.24
CA THR A 570 -45.97 11.24 -21.93
C THR A 570 -47.48 11.17 -22.12
N LYS A 571 -48.20 10.31 -21.36
CA LYS A 571 -49.50 10.59 -20.67
C LYS A 571 -50.24 9.32 -20.23
N ASN A 572 -50.42 9.17 -18.91
CA ASN A 572 -51.71 9.07 -18.16
C ASN A 572 -51.77 7.67 -17.51
N ILE A 573 -52.23 7.40 -16.28
CA ILE A 573 -53.33 7.92 -15.46
C ILE A 573 -53.00 7.68 -13.96
N GLU A 574 -53.21 8.69 -13.12
CA GLU A 574 -53.53 8.52 -11.69
C GLU A 574 -55.04 8.24 -11.52
N LYS A 575 -55.38 7.19 -10.77
CA LYS A 575 -56.67 6.83 -10.13
C LYS A 575 -56.38 5.48 -9.43
N GLU A 576 -56.61 5.22 -8.15
CA GLU A 576 -57.40 5.84 -7.11
C GLU A 576 -56.74 5.56 -5.75
N LEU A 577 -56.90 6.54 -4.86
CA LEU A 577 -56.64 6.47 -3.43
C LEU A 577 -57.57 5.45 -2.73
N ASN A 578 -57.11 5.00 -1.55
CA ASN A 578 -57.87 4.58 -0.38
C ASN A 578 -58.26 3.09 -0.26
N LYS A 579 -57.66 2.43 0.74
CA LYS A 579 -58.39 2.08 1.97
C LYS A 579 -57.42 1.79 3.14
N SER A 580 -57.37 2.77 4.04
CA SER A 580 -57.37 2.69 5.52
C SER A 580 -57.32 1.27 6.12
N ASP A 581 -56.31 0.99 6.95
CA ASP A 581 -56.36 1.04 8.43
C ASP A 581 -56.92 -0.26 9.04
N ASP A 582 -56.24 -0.82 10.03
CA ASP A 582 -56.73 -0.91 11.42
C ASP A 582 -55.94 -1.96 12.25
N TYR A 583 -55.95 -1.75 13.56
CA TYR A 583 -55.52 -2.60 14.68
C TYR A 583 -54.09 -2.48 15.22
N THR A 584 -53.94 -1.47 16.08
CA THR A 584 -53.09 -1.53 17.28
C THR A 584 -53.92 -2.00 18.49
N LYS A 585 -53.39 -2.91 19.34
CA LYS A 585 -53.30 -2.82 20.83
C LYS A 585 -53.43 -4.15 21.59
N LYS A 586 -52.47 -4.34 22.52
CA LYS A 586 -52.52 -4.87 23.92
C LYS A 586 -52.99 -6.33 24.12
N VAL A 587 -52.39 -7.16 24.98
CA VAL A 587 -52.35 -7.10 26.46
C VAL A 587 -51.28 -8.07 27.03
N ASP A 588 -50.54 -7.56 28.02
CA ASP A 588 -49.96 -8.07 29.30
C ASP A 588 -49.85 -9.58 29.68
N GLU A 589 -48.66 -9.86 30.26
CA GLU A 589 -48.23 -10.62 31.46
C GLU A 589 -48.83 -11.99 31.90
N ASP A 590 -47.87 -12.87 32.28
CA ASP A 590 -47.88 -14.04 33.18
C ASP A 590 -48.68 -15.32 32.84
N ASN A 591 -47.95 -16.39 32.48
CA ASN A 591 -47.85 -17.60 33.33
C ASN A 591 -46.83 -18.63 32.82
N ASP A 592 -46.05 -19.11 33.77
CA ASP A 592 -45.03 -20.15 33.64
C ASP A 592 -45.65 -21.56 33.70
N SER A 593 -44.88 -22.52 33.20
CA SER A 593 -44.98 -23.99 33.35
C SER A 593 -45.68 -24.82 32.26
N LYS A 594 -44.88 -25.82 31.82
CA LYS A 594 -45.16 -27.00 30.98
C LYS A 594 -45.00 -26.81 29.47
N ILE A 595 -43.76 -26.58 29.07
CA ILE A 595 -43.25 -26.92 27.74
C ILE A 595 -42.71 -28.35 27.82
N THR A 596 -43.36 -29.29 27.15
CA THR A 596 -42.84 -30.65 26.89
C THR A 596 -41.68 -30.57 25.89
N ASP A 597 -40.69 -31.46 26.02
CA ASP A 597 -39.48 -31.47 25.18
C ASP A 597 -39.76 -31.66 23.67
N GLU A 598 -40.97 -32.04 23.29
CA GLU A 598 -41.43 -32.08 21.90
C GLU A 598 -41.78 -30.69 21.32
N MET A 599 -42.07 -29.68 22.16
CA MET A 599 -42.32 -28.30 21.73
C MET A 599 -41.03 -27.46 21.60
N LYS A 600 -39.86 -27.97 22.03
CA LYS A 600 -38.56 -27.31 21.79
C LYS A 600 -37.98 -27.57 20.39
N GLN A 601 -38.58 -28.46 19.60
CA GLN A 601 -38.09 -28.81 18.26
C GLN A 601 -38.90 -28.23 17.09
N GLN A 602 -39.90 -27.38 17.37
CA GLN A 602 -40.64 -26.65 16.33
C GLN A 602 -40.94 -25.20 16.76
N LEU A 603 -39.89 -24.40 16.87
CA LEU A 603 -39.94 -22.95 16.73
C LEU A 603 -38.96 -22.60 15.62
N ILE A 604 -39.43 -21.83 14.64
CA ILE A 604 -38.68 -21.43 13.46
C ILE A 604 -37.36 -20.81 13.93
N ALA A 605 -36.26 -21.56 13.86
CA ALA A 605 -34.93 -21.04 14.14
C ALA A 605 -34.74 -19.85 13.19
N LYS A 606 -34.43 -18.68 13.77
CA LYS A 606 -34.10 -17.47 13.03
C LYS A 606 -33.20 -17.84 11.84
N PRO A 607 -33.54 -17.50 10.59
CA PRO A 607 -32.69 -17.78 9.44
C PRO A 607 -31.26 -17.32 9.71
N ILE A 608 -30.26 -18.09 9.26
CA ILE A 608 -28.84 -17.79 9.54
C ILE A 608 -28.48 -16.38 9.04
N SER A 609 -29.04 -15.92 7.92
CA SER A 609 -28.86 -14.57 7.40
C SER A 609 -29.38 -13.45 8.32
N GLN A 610 -30.18 -13.80 9.32
CA GLN A 610 -30.70 -12.86 10.32
C GLN A 610 -29.97 -13.00 11.66
N TRP A 611 -29.01 -13.90 11.83
CA TRP A 611 -28.31 -14.08 13.10
C TRP A 611 -27.53 -12.84 13.49
N SER A 612 -27.72 -12.43 14.75
CA SER A 612 -26.95 -11.39 15.43
C SER A 612 -25.71 -11.99 16.09
N THR A 613 -24.81 -11.14 16.58
CA THR A 613 -23.67 -11.59 17.40
C THR A 613 -24.11 -12.49 18.55
N ILE A 614 -25.23 -12.20 19.23
CA ILE A 614 -25.74 -13.05 20.34
C ILE A 614 -26.05 -14.47 19.86
N ASP A 615 -26.71 -14.59 18.71
CA ASP A 615 -27.09 -15.88 18.11
C ASP A 615 -25.85 -16.70 17.73
N ILE A 616 -24.82 -16.04 17.20
CA ILE A 616 -23.54 -16.65 16.85
C ILE A 616 -22.86 -17.23 18.10
N ASN A 617 -22.89 -16.52 19.22
CA ASN A 617 -22.23 -16.98 20.44
C ASN A 617 -22.90 -18.22 21.01
N ASN A 618 -24.23 -18.20 21.04
CA ASN A 618 -25.02 -19.33 21.44
C ASN A 618 -24.71 -20.53 20.54
N TRP A 619 -24.51 -20.31 19.22
CA TRP A 619 -24.09 -21.35 18.30
C TRP A 619 -22.67 -21.89 18.59
N PHE A 620 -21.71 -21.02 18.94
CA PHE A 620 -20.37 -21.43 19.38
C PHE A 620 -20.43 -22.33 20.63
N ASP A 621 -21.22 -21.93 21.62
CA ASP A 621 -21.39 -22.66 22.87
C ASP A 621 -22.08 -24.02 22.63
N GLN A 622 -23.13 -24.05 21.80
CA GLN A 622 -23.85 -25.27 21.40
C GLN A 622 -22.96 -26.28 20.67
N ASN A 623 -21.97 -25.80 19.90
CA ASN A 623 -21.04 -26.67 19.17
C ASN A 623 -19.76 -26.98 19.99
N HIS A 624 -19.71 -26.57 21.25
CA HIS A 624 -18.55 -26.74 22.13
C HIS A 624 -17.25 -26.21 21.51
N ILE A 625 -17.35 -25.08 20.80
CA ILE A 625 -16.21 -24.35 20.23
C ILE A 625 -15.65 -23.44 21.31
N ARG A 626 -14.32 -23.26 21.33
CA ARG A 626 -13.69 -22.35 22.30
C ARG A 626 -14.21 -20.93 22.13
N SER A 627 -14.72 -20.36 23.22
CA SER A 627 -15.25 -19.00 23.25
C SER A 627 -14.19 -17.96 22.89
N GLU A 628 -12.90 -18.23 23.13
CA GLU A 628 -11.83 -17.30 22.73
C GLU A 628 -11.67 -17.18 21.20
N LEU A 629 -12.12 -18.17 20.42
CA LEU A 629 -12.12 -18.08 18.95
C LEU A 629 -13.19 -17.10 18.45
N ARG A 630 -14.33 -16.98 19.15
CA ARG A 630 -15.37 -15.99 18.84
C ARG A 630 -14.80 -14.57 18.80
N TYR A 631 -13.98 -14.21 19.79
CA TYR A 631 -13.33 -12.89 19.90
C TYR A 631 -12.08 -12.74 19.04
N LEU A 632 -11.69 -13.78 18.31
CA LEU A 632 -10.59 -13.71 17.35
C LEU A 632 -11.11 -13.44 15.94
N TYR A 633 -12.29 -13.99 15.61
CA TYR A 633 -12.93 -13.79 14.30
C TYR A 633 -13.96 -12.65 14.28
N GLU A 634 -14.57 -12.35 15.42
CA GLU A 634 -15.55 -11.26 15.59
C GLU A 634 -16.69 -11.26 14.56
N PHE A 635 -17.22 -12.44 14.23
CA PHE A 635 -18.39 -12.56 13.36
C PHE A 635 -19.55 -11.71 13.88
N GLN A 636 -20.07 -10.80 13.05
CA GLN A 636 -21.15 -9.91 13.43
C GLN A 636 -22.51 -10.45 13.00
N THR A 637 -22.53 -11.18 11.88
CA THR A 637 -23.72 -11.74 11.24
C THR A 637 -23.57 -13.23 10.95
N GLY A 638 -24.68 -13.95 10.85
CA GLY A 638 -24.62 -15.36 10.45
C GLY A 638 -24.16 -15.57 9.01
N ASP A 639 -24.28 -14.55 8.15
CA ASP A 639 -23.68 -14.60 6.82
C ASP A 639 -22.15 -14.60 6.90
N ASP A 640 -21.53 -13.87 7.84
CA ASP A 640 -20.08 -13.92 8.06
C ASP A 640 -19.60 -15.35 8.39
N LEU A 641 -20.35 -16.08 9.21
CA LEU A 641 -20.09 -17.49 9.55
C LEU A 641 -20.15 -18.41 8.31
N ILE A 642 -21.18 -18.24 7.48
CA ILE A 642 -21.37 -19.04 6.27
C ILE A 642 -20.26 -18.74 5.25
N PHE A 643 -19.93 -17.46 5.07
CA PHE A 643 -18.85 -17.04 4.18
C PHE A 643 -17.49 -17.55 4.65
N TYR A 644 -17.21 -17.48 5.95
CA TYR A 644 -15.99 -18.00 6.52
C TYR A 644 -15.87 -19.52 6.31
N SER A 645 -16.95 -20.26 6.57
CA SER A 645 -17.01 -21.70 6.34
C SER A 645 -16.69 -22.10 4.89
N GLN A 646 -17.33 -21.42 3.93
CA GLN A 646 -17.13 -21.68 2.49
C GLN A 646 -15.69 -21.39 2.06
N SER A 647 -15.05 -20.40 2.68
CA SER A 647 -13.69 -19.96 2.38
C SER A 647 -12.60 -20.87 2.96
N LEU A 648 -12.97 -21.77 3.89
CA LEU A 648 -12.05 -22.62 4.63
C LEU A 648 -11.59 -23.85 3.83
N LYS A 649 -12.22 -24.16 2.68
CA LYS A 649 -11.87 -25.29 1.80
C LYS A 649 -10.99 -24.85 0.62
N PRO A 650 -10.00 -25.66 0.19
CA PRO A 650 -9.74 -27.05 0.60
C PRO A 650 -8.63 -27.26 1.65
N ASP A 651 -7.90 -26.24 2.08
CA ASP A 651 -6.72 -26.37 2.97
C ASP A 651 -6.83 -25.50 4.23
N TRP A 652 -7.65 -25.94 5.19
CA TRP A 652 -7.82 -25.27 6.48
C TRP A 652 -6.56 -25.35 7.36
N GLN A 653 -5.57 -26.18 6.99
CA GLN A 653 -4.33 -26.35 7.73
C GLN A 653 -3.52 -25.06 7.77
N SER A 654 -3.49 -24.30 6.67
CA SER A 654 -2.83 -23.00 6.60
C SER A 654 -3.54 -21.97 7.48
N GLU A 655 -4.87 -22.01 7.53
CA GLU A 655 -5.69 -21.17 8.42
C GLU A 655 -5.46 -21.53 9.90
N TYR A 656 -5.33 -22.83 10.20
CA TYR A 656 -5.06 -23.29 11.55
C TYR A 656 -3.71 -22.78 12.08
N ILE A 657 -2.66 -22.77 11.26
CA ILE A 657 -1.33 -22.28 11.68
C ILE A 657 -1.42 -20.82 12.10
N ASP A 658 -1.99 -19.98 11.23
CA ASP A 658 -2.15 -18.56 11.46
C ASP A 658 -3.02 -18.26 12.70
N ILE A 659 -4.19 -18.89 12.78
CA ILE A 659 -5.12 -18.70 13.92
C ILE A 659 -4.52 -19.22 15.22
N ARG A 660 -3.79 -20.33 15.19
CA ARG A 660 -3.10 -20.86 16.37
C ARG A 660 -2.08 -19.86 16.89
N ASP A 661 -1.30 -19.26 16.01
CA ASP A 661 -0.23 -18.33 16.40
C ASP A 661 -0.83 -17.04 16.98
N ARG A 662 -1.90 -16.50 16.35
CA ARG A 662 -2.69 -15.39 16.91
C ARG A 662 -3.33 -15.75 18.27
N TYR A 663 -3.86 -16.95 18.42
CA TYR A 663 -4.48 -17.42 19.66
C TYR A 663 -3.47 -17.58 20.80
N ILE A 664 -2.30 -18.17 20.51
CA ILE A 664 -1.19 -18.29 21.48
C ILE A 664 -0.77 -16.90 21.93
N LYS A 665 -0.63 -15.96 21.00
CA LYS A 665 -0.21 -14.60 21.29
C LYS A 665 -1.24 -13.84 22.14
N LYS A 666 -2.53 -13.89 21.78
CA LYS A 666 -3.59 -13.13 22.47
C LYS A 666 -3.92 -13.70 23.86
N TYR A 667 -3.93 -15.01 24.02
CA TYR A 667 -4.43 -15.67 25.24
C TYR A 667 -3.37 -16.40 26.06
N ASN A 668 -2.11 -16.42 25.59
CA ASN A 668 -1.01 -17.20 26.18
C ASN A 668 -1.39 -18.67 26.42
N LYS A 669 -2.14 -19.26 25.49
CA LYS A 669 -2.66 -20.63 25.53
C LYS A 669 -2.47 -21.30 24.18
N THR A 670 -2.12 -22.57 24.16
CA THR A 670 -2.08 -23.34 22.91
C THR A 670 -3.50 -23.62 22.42
N LEU A 671 -3.78 -23.24 21.16
CA LEU A 671 -4.92 -23.75 20.41
C LEU A 671 -4.53 -25.10 19.81
N TYR A 672 -5.15 -26.17 20.27
CA TYR A 672 -4.85 -27.50 19.74
C TYR A 672 -5.61 -27.75 18.43
N LYS A 673 -5.03 -28.56 17.55
CA LYS A 673 -5.56 -28.85 16.21
C LYS A 673 -6.98 -29.40 16.26
N ASP A 674 -7.28 -30.29 17.19
CA ASP A 674 -8.61 -30.86 17.39
C ASP A 674 -9.66 -29.80 17.75
N GLN A 675 -9.27 -28.74 18.47
CA GLN A 675 -10.16 -27.65 18.86
C GLN A 675 -10.52 -26.77 17.66
N PHE A 676 -9.56 -26.54 16.76
CA PHE A 676 -9.82 -25.84 15.50
C PHE A 676 -10.63 -26.71 14.53
N VAL A 677 -10.33 -28.01 14.45
CA VAL A 677 -11.11 -28.97 13.63
C VAL A 677 -12.58 -29.03 14.07
N ARG A 678 -12.89 -28.83 15.36
CA ARG A 678 -14.28 -28.72 15.84
C ARG A 678 -14.99 -27.51 15.23
N LEU A 679 -14.32 -26.35 15.16
CA LEU A 679 -14.85 -25.15 14.48
C LEU A 679 -15.09 -25.45 13.00
N VAL A 680 -14.10 -26.00 12.29
CA VAL A 680 -14.21 -26.39 10.87
C VAL A 680 -15.40 -27.32 10.64
N SER A 681 -15.53 -28.36 11.46
CA SER A 681 -16.60 -29.35 11.34
C SER A 681 -17.99 -28.77 11.63
N ALA A 682 -18.08 -27.82 12.57
CA ALA A 682 -19.33 -27.14 12.90
C ALA A 682 -19.76 -26.19 11.76
N LEU A 683 -18.82 -25.44 11.22
CA LEU A 683 -19.01 -24.57 10.06
C LEU A 683 -19.48 -25.36 8.82
N ASP A 684 -18.88 -26.53 8.58
CA ASP A 684 -19.29 -27.44 7.51
C ASP A 684 -20.76 -27.88 7.63
N ARG A 685 -21.20 -28.26 8.84
CA ARG A 685 -22.60 -28.61 9.10
C ARG A 685 -23.52 -27.42 8.88
N LEU A 686 -23.15 -26.25 9.43
CA LEU A 686 -23.92 -25.01 9.29
C LEU A 686 -24.12 -24.64 7.81
N THR A 687 -23.10 -24.84 6.98
CA THR A 687 -23.15 -24.54 5.54
C THR A 687 -24.00 -25.53 4.77
N LEU A 688 -23.96 -26.82 5.14
CA LEU A 688 -24.82 -27.84 4.56
C LEU A 688 -26.30 -27.55 4.86
N ASP A 689 -26.61 -27.17 6.11
CA ASP A 689 -27.96 -26.83 6.54
C ASP A 689 -28.47 -25.56 5.82
N TYR A 690 -27.63 -24.53 5.71
CA TYR A 690 -27.94 -23.30 4.97
C TYR A 690 -28.25 -23.57 3.49
N ASN A 691 -27.42 -24.36 2.81
CA ASN A 691 -27.62 -24.68 1.40
C ASN A 691 -28.87 -25.54 1.18
N THR A 692 -29.16 -26.47 2.09
CA THR A 692 -30.35 -27.32 2.05
C THR A 692 -31.62 -26.47 2.19
N ALA A 693 -31.64 -25.52 3.14
CA ALA A 693 -32.75 -24.58 3.33
C ALA A 693 -33.00 -23.72 2.07
N LYS A 694 -31.94 -23.15 1.49
CA LYS A 694 -32.02 -22.31 0.28
C LYS A 694 -32.51 -23.07 -0.96
N SER A 695 -32.19 -24.37 -1.05
CA SER A 695 -32.67 -25.24 -2.14
C SER A 695 -34.16 -25.59 -2.01
N ASN A 696 -34.66 -25.72 -0.78
CA ASN A 696 -36.07 -26.01 -0.50
C ASN A 696 -36.97 -24.80 -0.72
N ASP A 697 -36.49 -23.59 -0.45
CA ASP A 697 -37.22 -22.35 -0.77
C ASP A 697 -37.33 -22.12 -2.29
N LYS A 698 -36.27 -22.40 -3.05
CA LYS A 698 -36.33 -22.35 -4.53
C LYS A 698 -37.37 -23.32 -5.11
N LYS A 699 -37.43 -24.56 -4.61
CA LYS A 699 -38.45 -25.56 -5.03
C LYS A 699 -39.88 -25.16 -4.67
N LYS A 700 -40.09 -24.48 -3.53
CA LYS A 700 -41.42 -23.93 -3.17
C LYS A 700 -41.85 -22.81 -4.12
N THR A 701 -40.94 -21.91 -4.51
CA THR A 701 -41.24 -20.84 -5.48
C THR A 701 -41.42 -21.35 -6.92
N SER A 702 -40.80 -22.48 -7.30
CA SER A 702 -41.00 -23.11 -8.61
C SER A 702 -42.37 -23.79 -8.77
N ASN A 703 -42.93 -24.33 -7.69
CA ASN A 703 -44.21 -25.06 -7.72
C ASN A 703 -45.45 -24.16 -7.63
N THR A 704 -45.30 -22.83 -7.50
CA THR A 704 -46.42 -21.88 -7.50
C THR A 704 -46.65 -21.21 -8.87
N CYS A 705 -45.87 -21.55 -9.90
CA CYS A 705 -45.97 -20.93 -11.23
C CYS A 705 -46.50 -21.85 -12.34
N VAL A 706 -47.10 -23.00 -12.00
CA VAL A 706 -47.82 -23.87 -12.95
C VAL A 706 -49.11 -24.39 -12.32
N ILE A 707 -50.12 -23.54 -12.18
CA ILE A 707 -51.54 -23.90 -12.28
C ILE A 707 -52.24 -22.70 -12.93
N VAL A 708 -52.77 -22.91 -14.13
CA VAL A 708 -53.76 -22.07 -14.83
C VAL A 708 -55.13 -22.29 -14.20
#